data_AF-A0A8H4WAE2-F1
#
_entry.id   AF-A0A8H4WAE2-F1
#
_cell.length_a   1.000
_cell.length_b   1.000
_cell.length_c   1.000
_cell.angle_alpha   90.00
_cell.angle_beta   90.00
_cell.angle_gamma   90.00
#
_symmetry.space_group_name_H-M   'P 1'
#
loop_
_entity.id
_entity.type
_entity.pdbx_description
1 polymer ?
#
loop_
_entity_poly.entity_id
_entity_poly.type
_entity_poly.pdbx_seq_one_letter_code
_entity_poly.pdbx_strand_id
1 'polypeptide(L)'
;MSGRDPRRRSSSNAFTRLTHGHAYNPDHEESKIPSFNTILMRTRRRMRSRQFLVLIGLLTFAGFSLLYLRSPPLPTTFTSHTNSAPIPQTPKPPSEQLPVLDTSGNEPPQIGSAHPVWQLIKNAEQDFEKTLTRQSKTLNEAVEEYRRRYGIPPPPNFDKWFEFAKKRGVQLIDEYDSIHHSLTPFWGLKPSTIRKRAQEALGFDANNLIGVLIRKGEVTKIDGGREWQMVATKGMMKDFIKYLPDMDLCFNIHDEPRVIVPHDDLSRLVNIAKDVKMPAASAVAAPRNSWSPTHSGLGDGSRFEDIKTTRFNVFAHQPIWTHSKISCPPDSPSRSLEDDPKEDNFNSYAVGELGFVYNQTAFSDICQSPSFGETYGFFDRPNAFNIVQDLFPVFSQSKISSYSDILYPSPWYWFGKVSYNELEDKEWNTKEDKIYWRGSTTGGFSRDGGWRRQHRQRVVQKVNAVDQAKILINRGETEAHEDWQVKQVPRSDFREIFDIYFSHIGQCDPGDCDAQKEFFTLKDTAKQEDAWKYKYLLDIDGNAFSGRFYAFLKSKSLVYKLAIFREWHEEWLKPWVHFIPLSLRGDEWVEAVRWFAGEPIGKKEAERLALQGREWAGKVLRNEDLEIRQARRRRQGNNRVFSVLNSTLGHQHYIPPHHDTAHRGTNCSGSVFYNLQYCIGKRKSDLETRQRGDGESAVPVQTTPQHSLTTSFILLGMYMWHCNEAMSIMLVRKDRFIPSPVLGQN
;
A
#
# COMPACT_ATOMS: atom_id res chain seq x y z
N MET A 1 -4.88 39.29 55.15
CA MET A 1 -4.30 39.22 56.52
C MET A 1 -3.23 38.14 56.56
N SER A 2 -2.24 38.28 57.45
CA SER A 2 -1.26 37.29 57.98
C SER A 2 -1.44 35.79 57.65
N GLY A 3 -0.40 34.94 57.53
CA GLY A 3 1.04 34.99 57.87
C GLY A 3 1.51 33.55 58.28
N ARG A 4 2.79 33.14 58.40
CA ARG A 4 4.13 33.77 58.39
C ARG A 4 5.20 32.80 57.82
N ASP A 5 6.35 33.33 57.41
CA ASP A 5 7.65 32.65 57.16
C ASP A 5 8.34 32.23 58.49
N PRO A 6 9.27 31.24 58.51
CA PRO A 6 10.68 31.64 58.70
C PRO A 6 11.80 30.77 58.06
N ARG A 7 12.61 31.40 57.16
CA ARG A 7 14.11 31.43 57.17
C ARG A 7 14.87 30.15 56.74
N ARG A 8 16.14 30.14 56.24
CA ARG A 8 17.23 31.12 55.93
C ARG A 8 18.33 30.41 55.08
N ARG A 9 19.49 30.93 54.61
CA ARG A 9 20.23 32.23 54.64
C ARG A 9 21.26 32.25 53.47
N SER A 10 21.67 33.44 52.99
CA SER A 10 23.01 33.79 52.42
C SER A 10 23.52 33.09 51.14
N SER A 11 24.28 33.74 50.24
CA SER A 11 24.58 35.17 49.96
C SER A 11 25.28 35.21 48.59
N SER A 12 24.95 36.03 47.59
CA SER A 12 24.74 37.49 47.49
C SER A 12 26.02 38.33 47.47
N ASN A 13 26.39 38.85 46.29
CA ASN A 13 26.90 40.23 46.07
C ASN A 13 26.97 40.52 44.54
N ALA A 14 26.81 41.79 44.13
CA ALA A 14 26.71 42.18 42.72
C ALA A 14 27.00 43.68 42.48
N PHE A 15 27.57 44.01 41.29
CA PHE A 15 27.77 45.37 40.73
C PHE A 15 28.66 46.34 41.59
N THR A 16 29.14 47.51 41.13
CA THR A 16 28.71 48.41 40.03
C THR A 16 29.85 49.32 39.49
N ARG A 17 29.70 49.83 38.25
CA ARG A 17 30.09 51.17 37.71
C ARG A 17 31.46 51.80 38.00
N LEU A 18 32.02 52.42 36.96
CA LEU A 18 32.14 53.90 36.87
C LEU A 18 32.29 54.37 35.40
N THR A 19 32.06 55.65 35.15
CA THR A 19 32.07 56.30 33.81
C THR A 19 32.67 57.70 33.90
N HIS A 20 33.42 58.14 32.87
CA HIS A 20 33.78 59.51 32.42
C HIS A 20 34.82 59.31 31.27
N GLY A 21 35.00 60.17 30.24
CA GLY A 21 34.26 61.35 29.78
C GLY A 21 35.12 62.21 28.83
N HIS A 22 34.55 62.67 27.69
CA HIS A 22 35.18 63.58 26.68
C HIS A 22 36.42 63.05 25.89
N ALA A 23 36.79 63.58 24.71
CA ALA A 23 36.03 64.23 23.62
C ALA A 23 36.89 64.40 22.33
N TYR A 24 36.19 64.58 21.19
CA TYR A 24 36.65 65.21 19.93
C TYR A 24 37.53 64.42 18.92
N ASN A 25 37.60 64.99 17.71
CA ASN A 25 38.03 64.46 16.40
C ASN A 25 39.19 65.38 15.84
N PRO A 26 39.69 65.35 14.58
CA PRO A 26 39.39 64.49 13.40
C PRO A 26 40.61 64.09 12.49
N ASP A 27 40.28 63.52 11.31
CA ASP A 27 40.92 63.63 9.97
C ASP A 27 42.05 62.70 9.42
N HIS A 28 41.72 62.16 8.22
CA HIS A 28 42.49 61.86 6.98
C HIS A 28 43.99 61.48 6.95
N GLU A 29 44.34 60.40 6.23
CA GLU A 29 44.95 60.51 4.86
C GLU A 29 44.99 59.17 4.06
N GLU A 30 45.53 59.17 2.83
CA GLU A 30 45.38 58.10 1.82
C GLU A 30 46.64 57.26 1.47
N SER A 31 46.45 55.93 1.41
CA SER A 31 46.97 55.03 0.34
C SER A 31 48.46 54.61 0.23
N LYS A 32 48.64 53.49 -0.52
CA LYS A 32 49.83 53.00 -1.26
C LYS A 32 50.90 52.17 -0.53
N ILE A 33 51.69 51.46 -1.35
CA ILE A 33 52.37 50.18 -1.07
C ILE A 33 53.86 50.25 -1.48
N PRO A 34 54.77 49.63 -0.71
CA PRO A 34 55.82 48.80 -1.34
C PRO A 34 56.17 47.54 -0.50
N SER A 35 56.91 46.54 -1.00
CA SER A 35 57.07 45.95 -2.35
C SER A 35 57.83 44.61 -2.20
N PHE A 36 57.70 43.69 -3.15
CA PHE A 36 57.97 42.25 -2.95
C PHE A 36 59.46 41.81 -2.90
N ASN A 37 60.41 42.73 -3.11
CA ASN A 37 61.79 42.36 -3.48
C ASN A 37 62.84 42.33 -2.33
N THR A 38 62.48 42.70 -1.10
CA THR A 38 63.47 42.90 -0.01
C THR A 38 63.73 41.65 0.85
N ILE A 39 62.95 40.57 0.69
CA ILE A 39 62.98 39.38 1.58
C ILE A 39 63.36 38.09 0.82
N LEU A 40 64.43 38.18 0.02
CA LEU A 40 65.13 37.01 -0.52
C LEU A 40 66.66 37.20 -0.39
N MET A 41 67.42 36.10 -0.39
CA MET A 41 68.91 36.07 -0.42
C MET A 41 69.70 36.36 0.88
N ARG A 42 69.33 35.74 2.02
CA ARG A 42 70.22 35.25 3.13
C ARG A 42 69.33 34.44 4.09
N THR A 43 69.61 33.22 4.53
CA THR A 43 70.88 32.46 4.68
C THR A 43 70.69 30.96 4.37
N ARG A 44 71.76 30.24 3.97
CA ARG A 44 71.69 28.93 3.29
C ARG A 44 72.48 27.82 4.02
N ARG A 45 71.86 27.00 4.90
CA ARG A 45 72.34 25.63 5.26
C ARG A 45 71.36 24.79 6.13
N ARG A 46 71.51 23.45 6.04
CA ARG A 46 70.96 22.40 6.93
C ARG A 46 69.43 22.19 7.05
N MET A 47 68.76 21.86 5.96
CA MET A 47 67.77 20.76 5.91
C MET A 47 67.83 20.12 4.52
N ARG A 48 68.23 18.84 4.41
CA ARG A 48 68.50 18.21 3.08
C ARG A 48 68.41 16.68 3.02
N SER A 49 67.54 16.07 3.82
CA SER A 49 67.24 14.62 3.77
C SER A 49 65.73 14.35 3.79
N ARG A 50 65.06 14.63 4.92
CA ARG A 50 63.62 14.32 5.11
C ARG A 50 62.70 14.93 4.04
N GLN A 51 62.93 16.18 3.65
CA GLN A 51 62.14 16.84 2.58
C GLN A 51 62.33 16.20 1.20
N PHE A 52 63.50 15.62 0.91
CA PHE A 52 63.76 14.97 -0.39
C PHE A 52 63.04 13.62 -0.48
N LEU A 53 63.00 12.88 0.63
CA LEU A 53 62.22 11.64 0.74
C LEU A 53 60.71 11.88 0.61
N VAL A 54 60.19 12.96 1.20
CA VAL A 54 58.77 13.36 1.02
C VAL A 54 58.47 13.73 -0.43
N LEU A 55 59.38 14.46 -1.10
CA LEU A 55 59.21 14.81 -2.52
C LEU A 55 59.20 13.57 -3.42
N ILE A 56 60.11 12.61 -3.19
CA ILE A 56 60.13 11.31 -3.89
C ILE A 56 58.81 10.57 -3.66
N GLY A 57 58.35 10.47 -2.40
CA GLY A 57 57.08 9.82 -2.06
C GLY A 57 55.89 10.41 -2.83
N LEU A 58 55.75 11.74 -2.82
CA LEU A 58 54.69 12.45 -3.55
C LEU A 58 54.78 12.23 -5.08
N LEU A 59 55.98 12.26 -5.65
CA LEU A 59 56.19 12.00 -7.08
C LEU A 59 55.88 10.54 -7.45
N THR A 60 56.25 9.57 -6.62
CA THR A 60 55.89 8.15 -6.84
C THR A 60 54.38 7.92 -6.71
N PHE A 61 53.71 8.59 -5.76
CA PHE A 61 52.26 8.51 -5.62
C PHE A 61 51.54 9.10 -6.85
N ALA A 62 51.90 10.32 -7.27
CA ALA A 62 51.36 10.95 -8.47
C ALA A 62 51.60 10.11 -9.74
N GLY A 63 52.79 9.52 -9.88
CA GLY A 63 53.12 8.59 -10.97
C GLY A 63 52.23 7.34 -10.98
N PHE A 64 52.02 6.71 -9.82
CA PHE A 64 51.12 5.55 -9.70
C PHE A 64 49.65 5.93 -9.98
N SER A 65 49.16 7.07 -9.48
CA SER A 65 47.81 7.56 -9.79
C SER A 65 47.62 7.80 -11.28
N LEU A 66 48.58 8.44 -11.96
CA LEU A 66 48.53 8.68 -13.41
C LEU A 66 48.64 7.41 -14.26
N LEU A 67 49.26 6.35 -13.74
CA LEU A 67 49.31 5.04 -14.41
C LEU A 67 48.01 4.24 -14.21
N TYR A 68 47.42 4.25 -13.01
CA TYR A 68 46.17 3.53 -12.71
C TYR A 68 44.90 4.21 -13.22
N LEU A 69 44.89 5.55 -13.35
CA LEU A 69 43.75 6.31 -13.90
C LEU A 69 43.77 6.41 -15.43
N ARG A 70 44.74 5.79 -16.11
CA ARG A 70 44.85 5.83 -17.57
C ARG A 70 43.99 4.73 -18.20
N SER A 71 42.76 5.08 -18.57
CA SER A 71 41.84 4.19 -19.29
C SER A 71 42.51 3.56 -20.52
N PRO A 72 42.25 2.27 -20.82
CA PRO A 72 42.82 1.61 -21.99
C PRO A 72 42.29 2.24 -23.30
N PRO A 73 43.12 2.36 -24.34
CA PRO A 73 42.67 2.90 -25.63
C PRO A 73 41.70 1.94 -26.33
N LEU A 74 40.62 2.48 -26.89
CA LEU A 74 39.63 1.72 -27.66
C LEU A 74 40.24 1.21 -28.99
N PRO A 75 40.03 -0.07 -29.36
CA PRO A 75 40.51 -0.62 -30.63
C PRO A 75 39.94 0.15 -31.84
N THR A 76 40.80 0.84 -32.58
CA THR A 76 40.39 1.78 -33.64
C THR A 76 40.50 1.16 -35.03
N THR A 77 39.63 0.19 -35.34
CA THR A 77 39.56 -0.44 -36.68
C THR A 77 38.12 -0.59 -37.15
N PHE A 78 37.53 0.50 -37.64
CA PHE A 78 36.36 0.46 -38.53
C PHE A 78 36.83 0.47 -39.99
N THR A 79 37.06 -0.72 -40.56
CA THR A 79 37.28 -0.86 -42.00
C THR A 79 35.95 -0.71 -42.74
N SER A 80 35.78 0.39 -43.48
CA SER A 80 34.61 0.60 -44.33
C SER A 80 34.59 -0.41 -45.47
N HIS A 81 33.62 -1.33 -45.44
CA HIS A 81 33.25 -2.18 -46.57
C HIS A 81 31.81 -1.89 -46.97
N THR A 82 31.63 -0.90 -47.84
CA THR A 82 30.39 -0.68 -48.56
C THR A 82 30.17 -1.84 -49.54
N ASN A 83 29.22 -2.73 -49.23
CA ASN A 83 28.59 -3.61 -50.22
C ASN A 83 27.14 -3.87 -49.82
N SER A 84 26.22 -3.50 -50.70
CA SER A 84 24.78 -3.54 -50.44
C SER A 84 24.22 -4.94 -50.70
N ALA A 85 23.71 -5.61 -49.65
CA ALA A 85 22.92 -6.83 -49.76
C ALA A 85 21.69 -6.73 -48.84
N PRO A 86 20.48 -7.14 -49.28
CA PRO A 86 19.30 -7.09 -48.42
C PRO A 86 19.41 -8.09 -47.26
N ILE A 87 19.33 -7.61 -46.02
CA ILE A 87 19.25 -8.48 -44.84
C ILE A 87 17.84 -9.11 -44.81
N PRO A 88 17.70 -10.45 -44.70
CA PRO A 88 16.39 -11.08 -44.57
C PRO A 88 15.64 -10.59 -43.34
N GLN A 89 14.33 -10.32 -43.48
CA GLN A 89 13.49 -9.91 -42.36
C GLN A 89 13.31 -11.09 -41.39
N THR A 90 14.08 -11.10 -40.30
CA THR A 90 13.75 -11.93 -39.13
C THR A 90 12.39 -11.49 -38.59
N PRO A 91 11.41 -12.40 -38.36
CA PRO A 91 10.13 -12.03 -37.78
C PRO A 91 10.32 -11.30 -36.45
N LYS A 92 9.58 -10.20 -36.24
CA LYS A 92 9.47 -9.60 -34.90
C LYS A 92 8.95 -10.69 -33.95
N PRO A 93 9.57 -10.92 -32.77
CA PRO A 93 8.89 -11.65 -31.71
C PRO A 93 7.60 -10.90 -31.36
N PRO A 94 6.51 -11.59 -30.97
CA PRO A 94 5.26 -10.94 -30.61
C PRO A 94 5.50 -9.89 -29.51
N SER A 95 4.96 -8.69 -29.71
CA SER A 95 4.82 -7.69 -28.66
C SER A 95 3.66 -8.11 -27.75
N GLU A 96 3.87 -9.21 -27.01
CA GLU A 96 2.87 -9.80 -26.13
C GLU A 96 2.71 -8.89 -24.90
N GLN A 97 1.78 -7.94 -25.04
CA GLN A 97 1.45 -6.97 -24.01
C GLN A 97 1.08 -7.71 -22.72
N LEU A 98 1.69 -7.29 -21.62
CA LEU A 98 1.24 -7.72 -20.30
C LEU A 98 -0.27 -7.42 -20.19
N PRO A 99 -1.05 -8.32 -19.57
CA PRO A 99 -2.47 -8.08 -19.38
C PRO A 99 -2.67 -6.97 -18.34
N VAL A 100 -2.65 -5.75 -18.85
CA VAL A 100 -3.09 -4.51 -18.21
C VAL A 100 -4.48 -4.73 -17.61
N LEU A 101 -4.79 -3.97 -16.56
CA LEU A 101 -6.08 -4.01 -15.89
C LEU A 101 -7.17 -3.47 -16.83
N ASP A 102 -7.75 -4.37 -17.65
CA ASP A 102 -8.72 -4.15 -18.73
C ASP A 102 -8.71 -2.73 -19.34
N THR A 103 -7.66 -2.44 -20.10
CA THR A 103 -7.63 -1.28 -21.00
C THR A 103 -8.19 -1.64 -22.37
N SER A 104 -9.38 -2.24 -22.40
CA SER A 104 -10.29 -2.02 -23.53
C SER A 104 -10.45 -0.50 -23.75
N GLY A 105 -10.49 -0.09 -25.02
CA GLY A 105 -10.05 1.24 -25.45
C GLY A 105 -10.78 2.40 -24.79
N ASN A 106 -10.11 3.10 -23.89
CA ASN A 106 -10.57 4.36 -23.32
C ASN A 106 -10.01 5.52 -24.16
N GLU A 107 -10.65 5.80 -25.30
CA GLU A 107 -10.71 7.21 -25.72
C GLU A 107 -11.40 8.02 -24.60
N PRO A 108 -11.04 9.29 -24.37
CA PRO A 108 -11.78 10.14 -23.44
C PRO A 108 -13.27 10.16 -23.83
N PRO A 109 -14.20 10.07 -22.85
CA PRO A 109 -15.62 9.98 -23.15
C PRO A 109 -16.06 11.19 -23.98
N GLN A 110 -16.68 10.95 -25.13
CA GLN A 110 -17.07 11.99 -26.08
C GLN A 110 -18.12 12.91 -25.44
N ILE A 111 -17.68 14.08 -24.97
CA ILE A 111 -18.52 15.08 -24.32
C ILE A 111 -19.35 15.78 -25.40
N GLY A 112 -20.67 15.55 -25.38
CA GLY A 112 -21.62 16.30 -26.20
C GLY A 112 -21.83 17.74 -25.72
N SER A 113 -22.84 18.44 -26.23
CA SER A 113 -23.12 19.85 -25.90
C SER A 113 -23.42 20.15 -24.42
N ALA A 114 -23.88 19.16 -23.64
CA ALA A 114 -24.29 19.38 -22.26
C ALA A 114 -23.11 19.52 -21.28
N HIS A 115 -23.35 20.03 -20.06
CA HIS A 115 -22.25 20.24 -19.09
C HIS A 115 -21.43 18.95 -18.79
N PRO A 116 -20.08 18.99 -18.80
CA PRO A 116 -19.21 17.83 -18.55
C PRO A 116 -19.55 17.01 -17.29
N VAL A 117 -19.79 17.68 -16.16
CA VAL A 117 -20.12 17.00 -14.89
C VAL A 117 -21.43 16.22 -15.00
N TRP A 118 -22.45 16.77 -15.67
CA TRP A 118 -23.74 16.11 -15.89
C TRP A 118 -23.59 14.84 -16.75
N GLN A 119 -22.77 14.90 -17.80
CA GLN A 119 -22.48 13.73 -18.63
C GLN A 119 -21.72 12.64 -17.86
N LEU A 120 -20.74 13.03 -17.03
CA LEU A 120 -19.97 12.09 -16.20
C LEU A 120 -20.84 11.38 -15.14
N ILE A 121 -21.75 12.12 -14.48
CA ILE A 121 -22.77 11.54 -13.58
C ILE A 121 -23.63 10.53 -14.35
N LYS A 122 -24.28 10.96 -15.42
CA LYS A 122 -25.21 10.13 -16.22
C LYS A 122 -24.56 8.85 -16.72
N ASN A 123 -23.33 8.91 -17.22
CA ASN A 123 -22.62 7.75 -17.74
C ASN A 123 -22.23 6.78 -16.61
N ALA A 124 -21.67 7.30 -15.51
CA ALA A 124 -21.28 6.48 -14.37
C ALA A 124 -22.49 5.79 -13.68
N GLU A 125 -23.65 6.45 -13.64
CA GLU A 125 -24.89 5.87 -13.13
C GLU A 125 -25.43 4.75 -14.03
N GLN A 126 -25.34 4.90 -15.36
CA GLN A 126 -25.69 3.82 -16.29
C GLN A 126 -24.77 2.60 -16.14
N ASP A 127 -23.46 2.79 -15.97
CA ASP A 127 -22.51 1.68 -15.78
C ASP A 127 -22.61 1.04 -14.39
N PHE A 128 -23.03 1.82 -13.39
CA PHE A 128 -23.37 1.30 -12.07
C PHE A 128 -24.65 0.47 -12.08
N GLU A 129 -25.71 0.89 -12.77
CA GLU A 129 -26.95 0.09 -12.90
C GLU A 129 -26.72 -1.20 -13.71
N LYS A 130 -25.93 -1.14 -14.79
CA LYS A 130 -25.42 -2.35 -15.49
C LYS A 130 -24.66 -3.28 -14.54
N THR A 131 -23.96 -2.73 -13.55
CA THR A 131 -23.22 -3.50 -12.54
C THR A 131 -24.15 -4.11 -11.48
N LEU A 132 -25.19 -3.41 -11.03
CA LEU A 132 -26.18 -3.92 -10.06
C LEU A 132 -27.06 -5.03 -10.64
N THR A 133 -27.59 -4.81 -11.85
CA THR A 133 -28.48 -5.76 -12.53
C THR A 133 -27.80 -7.12 -12.74
N ARG A 134 -26.57 -7.13 -13.24
CA ARG A 134 -25.79 -8.35 -13.57
C ARG A 134 -25.26 -9.17 -12.37
N GLN A 135 -25.46 -8.74 -11.12
CA GLN A 135 -24.94 -9.49 -9.95
C GLN A 135 -25.60 -10.87 -9.80
N SER A 136 -24.82 -11.90 -9.53
CA SER A 136 -25.28 -13.28 -9.34
C SER A 136 -26.32 -13.41 -8.21
N LYS A 137 -27.44 -14.07 -8.51
CA LYS A 137 -28.54 -14.31 -7.58
C LYS A 137 -28.43 -15.69 -6.93
N THR A 138 -27.98 -16.73 -7.64
CA THR A 138 -27.74 -18.10 -7.12
C THR A 138 -26.25 -18.47 -7.01
N LEU A 139 -25.95 -19.60 -6.33
CA LEU A 139 -24.60 -20.10 -6.17
C LEU A 139 -23.99 -20.56 -7.51
N ASN A 140 -24.79 -21.13 -8.42
CA ASN A 140 -24.30 -21.62 -9.71
C ASN A 140 -23.83 -20.44 -10.58
N GLU A 141 -24.65 -19.38 -10.68
CA GLU A 141 -24.27 -18.12 -11.34
C GLU A 141 -22.96 -17.57 -10.76
N ALA A 142 -22.83 -17.50 -9.43
CA ALA A 142 -21.63 -17.00 -8.78
C ALA A 142 -20.38 -17.90 -8.97
N VAL A 143 -20.55 -19.20 -9.26
CA VAL A 143 -19.46 -20.11 -9.65
C VAL A 143 -19.08 -19.91 -11.12
N GLU A 144 -20.07 -19.71 -11.99
CA GLU A 144 -19.89 -19.50 -13.43
C GLU A 144 -19.25 -18.14 -13.72
N GLU A 145 -19.73 -17.06 -13.10
CA GLU A 145 -19.14 -15.72 -13.18
C GLU A 145 -17.70 -15.70 -12.61
N TYR A 146 -17.45 -16.39 -11.49
CA TYR A 146 -16.09 -16.52 -10.96
C TYR A 146 -15.14 -17.21 -11.94
N ARG A 147 -15.60 -18.29 -12.61
CA ARG A 147 -14.82 -18.99 -13.64
C ARG A 147 -14.62 -18.11 -14.89
N ARG A 148 -15.68 -17.46 -15.37
CA ARG A 148 -15.66 -16.57 -16.53
C ARG A 148 -14.70 -15.39 -16.34
N ARG A 149 -14.72 -14.76 -15.17
CA ARG A 149 -13.91 -13.56 -14.89
C ARG A 149 -12.45 -13.88 -14.56
N TYR A 150 -12.17 -15.01 -13.90
CA TYR A 150 -10.83 -15.29 -13.35
C TYR A 150 -10.12 -16.51 -13.94
N GLY A 151 -10.77 -17.30 -14.80
CA GLY A 151 -10.15 -18.46 -15.45
C GLY A 151 -9.72 -19.59 -14.50
N ILE A 152 -10.28 -19.64 -13.28
CA ILE A 152 -9.96 -20.66 -12.27
C ILE A 152 -11.22 -21.11 -11.51
N PRO A 153 -11.25 -22.35 -10.96
CA PRO A 153 -12.31 -22.78 -10.06
C PRO A 153 -12.30 -21.98 -8.75
N PRO A 154 -13.48 -21.74 -8.13
CA PRO A 154 -13.57 -21.07 -6.85
C PRO A 154 -12.84 -21.83 -5.73
N PRO A 155 -12.35 -21.11 -4.70
CA PRO A 155 -11.64 -21.73 -3.59
C PRO A 155 -12.57 -22.59 -2.72
N PRO A 156 -12.03 -23.58 -1.98
CA PRO A 156 -12.80 -24.34 -0.99
C PRO A 156 -13.64 -23.48 -0.02
N ASN A 157 -14.79 -24.04 0.37
CA ASN A 157 -15.84 -23.38 1.17
C ASN A 157 -16.43 -22.10 0.52
N PHE A 158 -16.47 -22.02 -0.82
CA PHE A 158 -17.09 -20.91 -1.56
C PHE A 158 -18.61 -20.84 -1.38
N ASP A 159 -19.27 -22.00 -1.33
CA ASP A 159 -20.68 -22.15 -0.92
C ASP A 159 -20.94 -21.50 0.45
N LYS A 160 -20.12 -21.80 1.45
CA LYS A 160 -20.19 -21.23 2.81
C LYS A 160 -19.85 -19.73 2.84
N TRP A 161 -19.17 -19.20 1.82
CA TRP A 161 -19.00 -17.76 1.64
C TRP A 161 -20.25 -17.11 1.02
N PHE A 162 -20.80 -17.72 -0.02
CA PHE A 162 -21.98 -17.22 -0.72
C PHE A 162 -23.21 -17.21 0.20
N GLU A 163 -23.44 -18.27 0.97
CA GLU A 163 -24.46 -18.35 2.03
C GLU A 163 -24.32 -17.19 3.03
N PHE A 164 -23.10 -16.88 3.46
CA PHE A 164 -22.81 -15.78 4.40
C PHE A 164 -23.05 -14.40 3.77
N ALA A 165 -22.59 -14.19 2.54
CA ALA A 165 -22.80 -12.96 1.77
C ALA A 165 -24.29 -12.67 1.53
N LYS A 166 -25.07 -13.68 1.10
CA LYS A 166 -26.52 -13.59 0.91
C LYS A 166 -27.24 -13.35 2.25
N LYS A 167 -26.90 -14.07 3.32
CA LYS A 167 -27.52 -13.91 4.65
C LYS A 167 -27.31 -12.51 5.25
N ARG A 168 -26.17 -11.87 4.99
CA ARG A 168 -25.87 -10.49 5.42
C ARG A 168 -26.32 -9.42 4.42
N GLY A 169 -26.94 -9.79 3.29
CA GLY A 169 -27.49 -8.85 2.32
C GLY A 169 -26.45 -8.05 1.54
N VAL A 170 -25.33 -8.66 1.15
CA VAL A 170 -24.33 -7.99 0.29
C VAL A 170 -24.93 -7.67 -1.08
N GLN A 171 -24.72 -6.44 -1.54
CA GLN A 171 -25.25 -5.95 -2.82
C GLN A 171 -24.38 -6.40 -4.00
N LEU A 172 -23.05 -6.38 -3.85
CA LEU A 172 -22.08 -6.77 -4.88
C LEU A 172 -21.45 -8.13 -4.57
N ILE A 173 -21.96 -9.17 -5.22
CA ILE A 173 -21.54 -10.58 -5.05
C ILE A 173 -20.32 -10.91 -5.92
N ASP A 174 -20.15 -10.23 -7.05
CA ASP A 174 -19.14 -10.63 -8.05
C ASP A 174 -17.94 -9.66 -8.13
N GLU A 175 -18.06 -8.44 -7.60
CA GLU A 175 -17.02 -7.41 -7.71
C GLU A 175 -15.92 -7.56 -6.64
N TYR A 176 -14.92 -8.41 -6.93
CA TYR A 176 -13.79 -8.75 -6.06
C TYR A 176 -12.44 -8.89 -6.83
N ASP A 177 -12.32 -8.22 -7.97
CA ASP A 177 -11.22 -8.29 -8.93
C ASP A 177 -9.90 -7.77 -8.35
N SER A 178 -9.93 -6.68 -7.59
CA SER A 178 -8.78 -6.17 -6.83
C SER A 178 -8.17 -7.20 -5.87
N ILE A 179 -9.00 -8.15 -5.38
CA ILE A 179 -8.54 -9.31 -4.60
C ILE A 179 -7.82 -10.30 -5.51
N HIS A 180 -8.40 -10.61 -6.68
CA HIS A 180 -7.76 -11.47 -7.67
C HIS A 180 -6.41 -10.88 -8.12
N HIS A 181 -6.39 -9.62 -8.57
CA HIS A 181 -5.21 -8.93 -9.06
C HIS A 181 -4.10 -8.84 -8.00
N SER A 182 -4.44 -8.49 -6.75
CA SER A 182 -3.45 -8.46 -5.65
C SER A 182 -2.91 -9.85 -5.26
N LEU A 183 -3.59 -10.94 -5.66
CA LEU A 183 -3.16 -12.32 -5.40
C LEU A 183 -2.49 -12.98 -6.62
N THR A 184 -2.69 -12.47 -7.84
CA THR A 184 -2.19 -13.08 -9.07
C THR A 184 -0.67 -13.30 -9.05
N PRO A 185 0.19 -12.33 -8.66
CA PRO A 185 1.65 -12.54 -8.63
C PRO A 185 2.08 -13.68 -7.70
N PHE A 186 1.33 -13.97 -6.64
CA PHE A 186 1.66 -15.06 -5.71
C PHE A 186 1.45 -16.45 -6.31
N TRP A 187 0.66 -16.59 -7.40
CA TRP A 187 0.56 -17.86 -8.13
C TRP A 187 1.85 -18.21 -8.89
N GLY A 188 2.71 -17.23 -9.17
CA GLY A 188 4.05 -17.43 -9.72
C GLY A 188 5.06 -18.02 -8.72
N LEU A 189 4.78 -17.95 -7.41
CA LEU A 189 5.65 -18.45 -6.36
C LEU A 189 5.31 -19.90 -5.93
N LYS A 190 6.30 -20.58 -5.35
CA LYS A 190 6.08 -21.85 -4.62
C LYS A 190 5.41 -21.54 -3.26
N PRO A 191 4.37 -22.27 -2.82
CA PRO A 191 3.72 -22.02 -1.53
C PRO A 191 4.67 -22.05 -0.31
N SER A 192 5.73 -22.85 -0.39
CA SER A 192 6.79 -22.89 0.64
C SER A 192 7.65 -21.63 0.69
N THR A 193 7.86 -20.94 -0.44
CA THR A 193 8.53 -19.62 -0.47
C THR A 193 7.66 -18.57 0.23
N ILE A 194 6.35 -18.60 0.01
CA ILE A 194 5.43 -17.62 0.60
C ILE A 194 5.33 -17.79 2.11
N ARG A 195 5.20 -19.04 2.61
CA ARG A 195 5.25 -19.33 4.06
C ARG A 195 6.57 -18.87 4.70
N LYS A 196 7.72 -19.14 4.06
CA LYS A 196 9.03 -18.63 4.55
C LYS A 196 9.12 -17.10 4.58
N ARG A 197 8.52 -16.41 3.60
CA ARG A 197 8.43 -14.94 3.61
C ARG A 197 7.51 -14.40 4.70
N ALA A 198 6.41 -15.08 5.02
CA ALA A 198 5.60 -14.73 6.19
C ALA A 198 6.36 -14.94 7.51
N GLN A 199 7.07 -16.07 7.65
CA GLN A 199 7.93 -16.39 8.80
C GLN A 199 9.04 -15.33 9.00
N GLU A 200 9.75 -14.94 7.93
CA GLU A 200 10.76 -13.86 7.96
C GLU A 200 10.17 -12.49 8.31
N ALA A 201 8.98 -12.17 7.78
CA ALA A 201 8.31 -10.91 8.07
C ALA A 201 7.86 -10.80 9.54
N LEU A 202 7.34 -11.89 10.11
CA LEU A 202 6.80 -11.91 11.48
C LEU A 202 7.86 -12.22 12.55
N GLY A 203 8.96 -12.87 12.19
CA GLY A 203 10.00 -13.29 13.13
C GLY A 203 11.03 -12.23 13.49
N PHE A 204 10.99 -11.07 12.84
CA PHE A 204 11.95 -9.96 13.03
C PHE A 204 11.19 -8.69 13.44
N ASP A 205 11.10 -8.43 14.75
CA ASP A 205 10.20 -7.44 15.36
C ASP A 205 10.27 -6.04 14.73
N ALA A 206 11.47 -5.59 14.36
CA ALA A 206 11.71 -4.28 13.75
C ALA A 206 11.12 -4.13 12.32
N ASN A 207 10.54 -5.18 11.74
CA ASN A 207 9.69 -5.07 10.55
C ASN A 207 8.40 -4.28 10.84
N ASN A 208 7.98 -4.16 12.10
CA ASN A 208 6.77 -3.41 12.53
C ASN A 208 5.51 -3.91 11.81
N LEU A 209 5.10 -5.14 12.13
CA LEU A 209 3.94 -5.83 11.55
C LEU A 209 3.11 -6.49 12.66
N ILE A 210 1.77 -6.44 12.55
CA ILE A 210 0.89 -7.30 13.34
C ILE A 210 0.94 -8.71 12.75
N GLY A 211 1.35 -9.68 13.56
CA GLY A 211 1.28 -11.09 13.24
C GLY A 211 -0.05 -11.69 13.68
N VAL A 212 -0.62 -12.58 12.86
CA VAL A 212 -1.72 -13.47 13.30
C VAL A 212 -1.41 -14.91 12.90
N LEU A 213 -1.41 -15.81 13.89
CA LEU A 213 -1.32 -17.26 13.70
C LEU A 213 -2.73 -17.84 13.79
N ILE A 214 -3.19 -18.44 12.70
CA ILE A 214 -4.43 -19.22 12.65
C ILE A 214 -4.05 -20.70 12.72
N ARG A 215 -4.67 -21.46 13.63
CA ARG A 215 -4.51 -22.92 13.75
C ARG A 215 -5.85 -23.57 14.05
N LYS A 216 -6.17 -24.69 13.39
CA LYS A 216 -7.40 -25.49 13.57
C LYS A 216 -8.70 -24.68 13.50
N GLY A 217 -8.71 -23.56 12.77
CA GLY A 217 -9.85 -22.67 12.65
C GLY A 217 -9.97 -21.59 13.73
N GLU A 218 -8.93 -21.35 14.54
CA GLU A 218 -8.90 -20.33 15.60
C GLU A 218 -7.65 -19.43 15.54
N VAL A 219 -7.72 -18.22 16.10
CA VAL A 219 -6.52 -17.36 16.30
C VAL A 219 -5.81 -17.81 17.57
N THR A 220 -4.68 -18.50 17.41
CA THR A 220 -3.84 -18.96 18.53
C THR A 220 -2.94 -17.86 19.08
N LYS A 221 -2.36 -17.02 18.22
CA LYS A 221 -1.62 -15.81 18.61
C LYS A 221 -1.93 -14.62 17.70
N ILE A 222 -2.01 -13.45 18.31
CA ILE A 222 -1.97 -12.14 17.66
C ILE A 222 -1.05 -11.24 18.48
N ASP A 223 -0.17 -10.47 17.83
CA ASP A 223 0.83 -9.62 18.49
C ASP A 223 1.38 -8.56 17.51
N GLY A 224 2.25 -7.66 17.99
CA GLY A 224 3.06 -6.77 17.13
C GLY A 224 2.43 -5.43 16.76
N GLY A 225 1.33 -5.02 17.41
CA GLY A 225 0.71 -3.72 17.17
C GLY A 225 -0.20 -3.22 18.29
N ARG A 226 -0.92 -2.13 18.04
CA ARG A 226 -1.77 -1.48 19.06
C ARG A 226 -2.99 -2.35 19.35
N GLU A 227 -3.37 -2.46 20.63
CA GLU A 227 -4.46 -3.32 21.13
C GLU A 227 -5.75 -3.19 20.29
N TRP A 228 -6.26 -1.97 20.08
CA TRP A 228 -7.48 -1.74 19.29
C TRP A 228 -7.41 -2.31 17.86
N GLN A 229 -6.23 -2.27 17.23
CA GLN A 229 -6.00 -2.74 15.86
C GLN A 229 -5.95 -4.28 15.83
N MET A 230 -5.38 -4.89 16.87
CA MET A 230 -5.39 -6.34 17.06
C MET A 230 -6.80 -6.87 17.38
N VAL A 231 -7.52 -6.22 18.30
CA VAL A 231 -8.92 -6.53 18.64
C VAL A 231 -9.81 -6.44 17.41
N ALA A 232 -9.71 -5.36 16.64
CA ALA A 232 -10.45 -5.21 15.38
C ALA A 232 -10.08 -6.29 14.35
N THR A 233 -8.78 -6.51 14.11
CA THR A 233 -8.32 -7.51 13.13
C THR A 233 -8.76 -8.94 13.50
N LYS A 234 -8.79 -9.29 14.79
CA LYS A 234 -9.34 -10.57 15.29
C LYS A 234 -10.87 -10.60 15.18
N GLY A 235 -11.55 -9.51 15.52
CA GLY A 235 -13.00 -9.36 15.44
C GLY A 235 -13.53 -9.58 14.03
N MET A 236 -12.93 -8.92 13.03
CA MET A 236 -13.27 -9.03 11.61
C MET A 236 -13.19 -10.47 11.05
N MET A 237 -12.43 -11.38 11.68
CA MET A 237 -12.30 -12.77 11.23
C MET A 237 -13.23 -13.75 11.96
N LYS A 238 -13.89 -13.33 13.05
CA LYS A 238 -14.59 -14.19 14.01
C LYS A 238 -15.63 -15.13 13.39
N ASP A 239 -16.48 -14.63 12.51
CA ASP A 239 -17.61 -15.40 11.95
C ASP A 239 -17.19 -16.51 10.97
N PHE A 240 -16.02 -16.38 10.33
CA PHE A 240 -15.60 -17.27 9.24
C PHE A 240 -14.26 -17.99 9.46
N ILE A 241 -13.51 -17.69 10.51
CA ILE A 241 -12.17 -18.25 10.74
C ILE A 241 -12.14 -19.78 10.77
N LYS A 242 -13.20 -20.42 11.29
CA LYS A 242 -13.39 -21.89 11.28
C LYS A 242 -13.42 -22.55 9.89
N TYR A 243 -13.54 -21.77 8.81
CA TYR A 243 -13.48 -22.27 7.42
C TYR A 243 -12.11 -22.05 6.75
N LEU A 244 -11.13 -21.48 7.49
CA LEU A 244 -9.75 -21.30 7.06
C LEU A 244 -8.86 -22.40 7.65
N PRO A 245 -7.81 -22.85 6.96
CA PRO A 245 -6.80 -23.74 7.53
C PRO A 245 -5.73 -22.95 8.26
N ASP A 246 -4.71 -23.67 8.71
CA ASP A 246 -3.53 -23.14 9.38
C ASP A 246 -2.74 -22.18 8.47
N MET A 247 -2.54 -20.94 8.93
CA MET A 247 -1.81 -19.90 8.18
C MET A 247 -1.21 -18.83 9.11
N ASP A 248 -0.14 -18.18 8.61
CA ASP A 248 0.59 -17.12 9.29
C ASP A 248 0.44 -15.83 8.48
N LEU A 249 -0.04 -14.75 9.10
CA LEU A 249 -0.53 -13.56 8.41
C LEU A 249 0.17 -12.28 8.84
N CYS A 250 0.65 -11.52 7.87
CA CYS A 250 1.43 -10.29 8.05
C CYS A 250 0.57 -9.05 7.79
N PHE A 251 0.16 -8.32 8.82
CA PHE A 251 -0.58 -7.07 8.67
C PHE A 251 0.33 -5.88 8.93
N ASN A 252 0.27 -4.86 8.06
CA ASN A 252 1.01 -3.63 8.23
C ASN A 252 0.42 -2.77 9.36
N ILE A 253 1.26 -2.23 10.24
CA ILE A 253 0.83 -1.31 11.31
C ILE A 253 0.91 0.16 10.89
N HIS A 254 1.65 0.46 9.83
CA HIS A 254 1.84 1.81 9.31
C HIS A 254 0.68 2.22 8.39
N ASP A 255 0.60 3.52 8.11
CA ASP A 255 -0.27 4.05 7.06
C ASP A 255 0.33 3.65 5.68
N GLU A 256 1.66 3.76 5.56
CA GLU A 256 2.42 3.61 4.32
C GLU A 256 2.60 2.13 3.87
N PRO A 257 2.40 1.81 2.57
CA PRO A 257 2.50 0.46 2.01
C PRO A 257 3.95 -0.07 1.89
N ARG A 258 4.11 -1.39 1.70
CA ARG A 258 5.29 -2.14 2.14
C ARG A 258 6.02 -2.97 1.08
N VAL A 259 5.37 -3.31 -0.04
CA VAL A 259 5.89 -4.31 -1.00
C VAL A 259 5.98 -3.70 -2.40
N ILE A 260 7.19 -3.55 -2.94
CA ILE A 260 7.45 -2.95 -4.26
C ILE A 260 8.25 -3.94 -5.12
N VAL A 261 7.57 -4.76 -5.91
CA VAL A 261 8.25 -5.75 -6.76
C VAL A 261 8.69 -5.07 -8.06
N PRO A 262 9.99 -5.12 -8.44
CA PRO A 262 10.47 -4.58 -9.69
C PRO A 262 9.70 -5.11 -10.89
N HIS A 263 9.52 -4.28 -11.93
CA HIS A 263 8.65 -4.60 -13.07
C HIS A 263 8.91 -6.00 -13.65
N ASP A 264 10.15 -6.30 -14.05
CA ASP A 264 10.51 -7.56 -14.71
C ASP A 264 10.20 -8.79 -13.84
N ASP A 265 10.33 -8.65 -12.51
CA ASP A 265 10.02 -9.70 -11.53
C ASP A 265 8.51 -9.85 -11.33
N LEU A 266 7.78 -8.75 -11.25
CA LEU A 266 6.32 -8.72 -11.12
C LEU A 266 5.66 -9.33 -12.37
N SER A 267 6.10 -8.89 -13.56
CA SER A 267 5.66 -9.36 -14.86
C SER A 267 5.94 -10.85 -15.04
N ARG A 268 7.16 -11.30 -14.72
CA ARG A 268 7.53 -12.73 -14.72
C ARG A 268 6.67 -13.56 -13.77
N LEU A 269 6.31 -13.04 -12.59
CA LEU A 269 5.41 -13.71 -11.65
C LEU A 269 3.96 -13.76 -12.14
N VAL A 270 3.48 -12.71 -12.82
CA VAL A 270 2.13 -12.63 -13.41
C VAL A 270 2.00 -13.55 -14.64
N ASN A 271 3.02 -13.66 -15.48
CA ASN A 271 3.01 -14.55 -16.64
C ASN A 271 3.03 -16.02 -16.19
N ILE A 272 3.93 -16.38 -15.26
CA ILE A 272 3.90 -17.73 -14.65
C ILE A 272 2.52 -18.01 -14.02
N ALA A 273 1.89 -17.02 -13.38
CA ALA A 273 0.54 -17.14 -12.85
C ALA A 273 -0.51 -17.43 -13.94
N LYS A 274 -0.65 -16.54 -14.93
CA LYS A 274 -1.73 -16.55 -15.93
C LYS A 274 -1.55 -17.61 -17.02
N ASP A 275 -0.32 -17.93 -17.41
CA ASP A 275 -0.06 -18.74 -18.61
C ASP A 275 0.18 -20.22 -18.24
N VAL A 276 0.77 -20.48 -17.08
CA VAL A 276 1.16 -21.83 -16.63
C VAL A 276 0.33 -22.30 -15.44
N LYS A 277 0.09 -21.43 -14.46
CA LYS A 277 -0.31 -21.86 -13.11
C LYS A 277 -1.81 -21.81 -12.85
N MET A 278 -2.54 -20.88 -13.46
CA MET A 278 -3.99 -20.78 -13.44
C MET A 278 -4.66 -21.73 -14.45
N PRO A 279 -4.22 -21.85 -15.73
CA PRO A 279 -4.80 -22.81 -16.67
C PRO A 279 -4.66 -24.26 -16.19
N ALA A 280 -3.51 -24.62 -15.62
CA ALA A 280 -3.30 -25.93 -15.00
C ALA A 280 -4.17 -26.19 -13.76
N ALA A 281 -4.73 -25.16 -13.12
CA ALA A 281 -5.73 -25.31 -12.06
C ALA A 281 -7.17 -25.36 -12.61
N SER A 282 -7.44 -24.71 -13.74
CA SER A 282 -8.72 -24.77 -14.45
C SER A 282 -8.94 -26.10 -15.18
N ALA A 283 -7.87 -26.73 -15.68
CA ALA A 283 -7.90 -28.05 -16.31
C ALA A 283 -8.15 -29.22 -15.34
N VAL A 284 -8.28 -28.97 -14.03
CA VAL A 284 -8.60 -30.00 -13.04
C VAL A 284 -10.10 -30.32 -13.11
N ALA A 285 -10.46 -31.38 -13.83
CA ALA A 285 -11.85 -31.77 -14.09
C ALA A 285 -12.71 -31.97 -12.82
N ALA A 286 -12.10 -32.41 -11.72
CA ALA A 286 -12.76 -32.58 -10.41
C ALA A 286 -11.95 -31.88 -9.30
N PRO A 287 -12.12 -30.56 -9.09
CA PRO A 287 -11.42 -29.83 -8.04
C PRO A 287 -11.96 -30.23 -6.66
N ARG A 288 -11.06 -30.41 -5.68
CA ARG A 288 -11.43 -30.82 -4.31
C ARG A 288 -11.96 -29.62 -3.53
N ASN A 289 -13.15 -29.72 -2.94
CA ASN A 289 -13.68 -28.74 -1.98
C ASN A 289 -13.06 -28.94 -0.58
N SER A 290 -11.73 -28.95 -0.49
CA SER A 290 -10.98 -29.07 0.76
C SER A 290 -9.60 -28.42 0.66
N TRP A 291 -9.09 -27.95 1.80
CA TRP A 291 -7.74 -27.40 1.90
C TRP A 291 -6.69 -28.51 1.87
N SER A 292 -5.43 -28.16 1.59
CA SER A 292 -4.33 -29.10 1.81
C SER A 292 -4.23 -29.49 3.29
N PRO A 293 -3.66 -30.66 3.62
CA PRO A 293 -3.19 -30.94 4.97
C PRO A 293 -2.27 -29.83 5.50
N THR A 294 -2.25 -29.65 6.82
CA THR A 294 -1.31 -28.75 7.50
C THR A 294 0.12 -29.10 7.12
N HIS A 295 0.91 -28.09 6.76
CA HIS A 295 2.30 -28.26 6.39
C HIS A 295 3.17 -28.41 7.65
N SER A 296 4.01 -29.44 7.73
CA SER A 296 4.84 -29.74 8.91
C SER A 296 5.80 -28.62 9.32
N GLY A 297 6.20 -27.76 8.38
CA GLY A 297 6.93 -26.52 8.65
C GLY A 297 6.03 -25.30 8.95
N LEU A 298 4.96 -25.49 9.73
CA LEU A 298 4.21 -24.43 10.40
C LEU A 298 4.30 -24.73 11.91
N GLY A 299 4.75 -23.76 12.70
CA GLY A 299 4.81 -23.91 14.17
C GLY A 299 3.44 -24.12 14.79
N ASP A 300 3.39 -24.59 16.03
CA ASP A 300 2.17 -24.99 16.77
C ASP A 300 1.15 -23.85 17.01
N GLY A 301 1.57 -22.60 16.86
CA GLY A 301 0.75 -21.39 17.11
C GLY A 301 1.08 -20.68 18.43
N SER A 302 2.00 -21.20 19.24
CA SER A 302 2.37 -20.64 20.55
C SER A 302 3.13 -19.31 20.46
N ARG A 303 3.97 -19.15 19.44
CA ARG A 303 4.84 -17.98 19.24
C ARG A 303 5.13 -17.73 17.76
N PHE A 304 5.56 -16.51 17.44
CA PHE A 304 6.32 -16.27 16.21
C PHE A 304 7.74 -16.82 16.40
N GLU A 305 8.34 -17.33 15.33
CA GLU A 305 9.70 -17.85 15.37
C GLU A 305 10.72 -16.74 15.16
N ASP A 306 11.64 -16.58 16.11
CA ASP A 306 12.79 -15.67 16.03
C ASP A 306 13.57 -15.81 14.71
N ILE A 307 13.50 -14.79 13.85
CA ILE A 307 14.37 -14.63 12.69
C ILE A 307 15.30 -13.44 12.96
N LYS A 308 16.60 -13.57 12.66
CA LYS A 308 17.62 -12.55 12.97
C LYS A 308 18.11 -11.75 11.75
N THR A 309 17.39 -11.86 10.64
CA THR A 309 17.68 -11.24 9.33
C THR A 309 16.38 -10.79 8.67
N THR A 310 16.39 -9.70 7.91
CA THR A 310 15.22 -9.25 7.15
C THR A 310 15.62 -8.66 5.80
N ARG A 311 14.73 -8.72 4.81
CA ARG A 311 14.83 -8.01 3.52
C ARG A 311 14.10 -6.66 3.52
N PHE A 312 13.51 -6.27 4.65
CA PHE A 312 12.85 -4.99 4.84
C PHE A 312 13.88 -3.88 5.13
N ASN A 313 13.86 -2.81 4.32
CA ASN A 313 14.78 -1.67 4.40
C ASN A 313 14.04 -0.40 4.84
N VAL A 314 14.63 0.40 5.74
CA VAL A 314 13.99 1.57 6.36
C VAL A 314 14.56 2.88 5.80
N PHE A 315 13.70 3.71 5.22
CA PHE A 315 14.05 4.98 4.56
C PHE A 315 13.07 6.12 4.93
N ALA A 316 12.61 6.18 6.18
CA ALA A 316 11.70 7.23 6.65
C ALA A 316 12.29 8.64 6.43
N HIS A 317 11.42 9.62 6.07
CA HIS A 317 11.77 11.02 5.81
C HIS A 317 12.76 11.25 4.65
N GLN A 318 12.86 10.32 3.70
CA GLN A 318 13.70 10.42 2.48
C GLN A 318 12.83 10.46 1.20
N PRO A 319 13.35 10.97 0.07
CA PRO A 319 12.70 10.84 -1.24
C PRO A 319 12.60 9.39 -1.71
N ILE A 320 11.39 8.98 -2.06
CA ILE A 320 11.07 7.58 -2.40
C ILE A 320 10.43 7.39 -3.77
N TRP A 321 10.21 8.46 -4.55
CA TRP A 321 9.68 8.38 -5.93
C TRP A 321 10.43 7.36 -6.79
N THR A 322 11.76 7.35 -6.69
CA THR A 322 12.67 6.41 -7.37
C THR A 322 12.41 4.95 -6.98
N HIS A 323 11.96 4.68 -5.75
CA HIS A 323 11.55 3.36 -5.30
C HIS A 323 10.11 3.03 -5.74
N SER A 324 9.15 3.94 -5.54
CA SER A 324 7.74 3.70 -5.90
C SER A 324 7.54 3.41 -7.39
N LYS A 325 8.35 3.99 -8.27
CA LYS A 325 8.23 3.81 -9.73
C LYS A 325 8.86 2.51 -10.27
N ILE A 326 9.57 1.69 -9.48
CA ILE A 326 10.32 0.53 -10.01
C ILE A 326 9.39 -0.58 -10.57
N SER A 327 8.18 -0.74 -10.04
CA SER A 327 7.18 -1.69 -10.56
C SER A 327 6.56 -1.27 -11.90
N CYS A 328 6.70 -0.01 -12.30
CA CYS A 328 6.09 0.53 -13.51
C CYS A 328 6.77 -0.01 -14.79
N PRO A 329 6.00 -0.29 -15.87
CA PRO A 329 6.53 -0.70 -17.16
C PRO A 329 7.62 0.24 -17.68
N PRO A 330 8.74 -0.24 -18.25
CA PRO A 330 9.85 0.61 -18.70
C PRO A 330 9.49 1.70 -19.72
N ASP A 331 8.38 1.51 -20.44
CA ASP A 331 7.77 2.38 -21.44
C ASP A 331 6.71 3.34 -20.87
N SER A 332 6.39 3.27 -19.57
CA SER A 332 5.42 4.18 -18.94
C SER A 332 5.99 5.59 -18.74
N PRO A 333 5.18 6.67 -18.75
CA PRO A 333 5.63 8.05 -18.53
C PRO A 333 6.55 8.22 -17.31
N SER A 334 6.21 7.60 -16.18
CA SER A 334 7.03 7.63 -14.97
C SER A 334 8.36 6.87 -15.06
N ARG A 335 8.61 6.09 -16.11
CA ARG A 335 9.89 5.45 -16.40
C ARG A 335 10.76 6.20 -17.40
N SER A 336 10.35 7.41 -17.84
CA SER A 336 11.22 8.32 -18.58
C SER A 336 12.61 8.47 -17.94
N LEU A 337 13.61 8.59 -18.82
CA LEU A 337 15.03 8.69 -18.51
C LEU A 337 15.54 10.14 -18.53
N GLU A 338 14.86 11.03 -19.25
CA GLU A 338 15.22 12.44 -19.35
C GLU A 338 14.63 13.24 -18.18
N ASP A 339 15.34 14.29 -17.76
CA ASP A 339 14.91 15.23 -16.69
C ASP A 339 13.99 16.36 -17.23
N ASP A 340 13.38 16.16 -18.39
CA ASP A 340 12.39 17.05 -18.99
C ASP A 340 11.13 17.23 -18.12
N PRO A 341 10.32 18.30 -18.35
CA PRO A 341 9.06 18.52 -17.64
C PRO A 341 8.16 17.28 -17.65
N LYS A 342 7.78 16.83 -16.45
CA LYS A 342 7.03 15.58 -16.23
C LYS A 342 5.58 15.71 -16.65
N GLU A 343 5.30 15.38 -17.91
CA GLU A 343 3.94 15.33 -18.45
C GLU A 343 3.18 14.08 -17.96
N ASP A 344 2.03 14.30 -17.35
CA ASP A 344 1.09 13.22 -17.02
C ASP A 344 0.30 12.81 -18.26
N ASN A 345 -0.03 11.52 -18.38
CA ASN A 345 -0.91 11.01 -19.42
C ASN A 345 -2.37 11.37 -19.12
N PHE A 346 -2.69 12.67 -19.15
CA PHE A 346 -4.00 13.23 -18.80
C PHE A 346 -5.14 12.55 -19.57
N ASN A 347 -4.93 12.25 -20.86
CA ASN A 347 -5.95 11.61 -21.71
C ASN A 347 -6.37 10.22 -21.23
N SER A 348 -5.59 9.55 -20.37
CA SER A 348 -5.99 8.25 -19.79
C SER A 348 -6.99 8.36 -18.64
N TYR A 349 -7.16 9.55 -18.04
CA TYR A 349 -7.97 9.71 -16.83
C TYR A 349 -8.81 10.98 -16.71
N ALA A 350 -8.51 12.03 -17.48
CA ALA A 350 -9.14 13.35 -17.41
C ALA A 350 -9.74 13.75 -18.77
N VAL A 351 -10.83 14.52 -18.73
CA VAL A 351 -11.56 14.96 -19.94
C VAL A 351 -11.95 16.44 -19.87
N GLY A 352 -11.96 17.10 -21.03
CA GLY A 352 -12.17 18.55 -21.17
C GLY A 352 -10.97 19.38 -20.71
N GLU A 353 -10.95 20.67 -21.08
CA GLU A 353 -9.79 21.55 -20.79
C GLU A 353 -9.52 21.70 -19.28
N LEU A 354 -10.57 21.68 -18.45
CA LEU A 354 -10.47 21.72 -16.98
C LEU A 354 -9.95 20.39 -16.40
N GLY A 355 -10.13 19.27 -17.10
CA GLY A 355 -9.56 17.97 -16.73
C GLY A 355 -10.36 17.23 -15.65
N PHE A 356 -11.68 17.11 -15.84
CA PHE A 356 -12.54 16.33 -14.95
C PHE A 356 -12.14 14.85 -14.98
N VAL A 357 -11.92 14.23 -13.81
CA VAL A 357 -11.44 12.84 -13.71
C VAL A 357 -12.57 11.88 -14.08
N TYR A 358 -12.48 11.22 -15.25
CA TYR A 358 -13.43 10.19 -15.66
C TYR A 358 -12.99 8.77 -15.26
N ASN A 359 -11.68 8.49 -15.23
CA ASN A 359 -11.13 7.19 -14.86
C ASN A 359 -10.23 7.29 -13.62
N GLN A 360 -10.83 7.06 -12.44
CA GLN A 360 -10.14 7.07 -11.14
C GLN A 360 -9.03 6.01 -11.03
N THR A 361 -9.14 4.89 -11.76
CA THR A 361 -8.10 3.84 -11.79
C THR A 361 -6.85 4.36 -12.48
N ALA A 362 -6.99 4.97 -13.65
CA ALA A 362 -5.87 5.58 -14.37
C ALA A 362 -5.31 6.82 -13.63
N PHE A 363 -6.16 7.69 -13.05
CA PHE A 363 -5.70 8.84 -12.25
C PHE A 363 -4.84 8.41 -11.05
N SER A 364 -5.20 7.32 -10.39
CA SER A 364 -4.42 6.74 -9.28
C SER A 364 -3.25 5.86 -9.73
N ASP A 365 -3.01 5.70 -11.03
CA ASP A 365 -1.83 5.00 -11.55
C ASP A 365 -0.61 5.92 -11.64
N ILE A 366 0.33 5.76 -10.71
CA ILE A 366 1.55 6.56 -10.69
C ILE A 366 2.48 6.25 -11.86
N CYS A 367 2.22 5.17 -12.60
CA CYS A 367 2.97 4.86 -13.81
C CYS A 367 2.58 5.78 -14.98
N GLN A 368 1.37 6.36 -14.95
CA GLN A 368 0.85 7.33 -15.93
C GLN A 368 1.09 8.79 -15.52
N SER A 369 1.31 9.06 -14.23
CA SER A 369 1.33 10.42 -13.65
C SER A 369 2.66 10.77 -12.96
N PRO A 370 3.75 11.04 -13.72
CA PRO A 370 5.05 11.39 -13.17
C PRO A 370 5.10 12.67 -12.35
N SER A 371 4.16 13.60 -12.54
CA SER A 371 4.12 14.86 -11.76
C SER A 371 3.92 14.61 -10.26
N PHE A 372 3.35 13.47 -9.86
CA PHE A 372 3.12 13.12 -8.46
C PHE A 372 4.42 13.03 -7.66
N GLY A 373 5.53 12.65 -8.31
CA GLY A 373 6.86 12.63 -7.69
C GLY A 373 7.35 13.99 -7.16
N GLU A 374 6.75 15.10 -7.62
CA GLU A 374 7.09 16.47 -7.22
C GLU A 374 5.91 17.25 -6.62
N THR A 375 4.70 16.71 -6.67
CA THR A 375 3.46 17.39 -6.24
C THR A 375 2.72 16.68 -5.10
N TYR A 376 3.27 15.58 -4.58
CA TYR A 376 2.62 14.75 -3.58
C TYR A 376 3.58 14.26 -2.48
N GLY A 377 3.24 14.56 -1.23
CA GLY A 377 4.19 14.49 -0.10
C GLY A 377 4.70 13.10 0.26
N PHE A 378 3.92 12.05 0.01
CA PHE A 378 4.34 10.66 0.21
C PHE A 378 5.58 10.31 -0.63
N PHE A 379 5.72 10.85 -1.85
CA PHE A 379 6.88 10.58 -2.71
C PHE A 379 8.06 11.51 -2.42
N ASP A 380 7.80 12.74 -1.95
CA ASP A 380 8.84 13.68 -1.48
C ASP A 380 9.53 13.15 -0.23
N ARG A 381 8.77 12.84 0.84
CA ARG A 381 9.23 12.29 2.12
C ARG A 381 8.05 11.68 2.89
N PRO A 382 7.85 10.35 2.94
CA PRO A 382 6.82 9.73 3.78
C PRO A 382 7.24 9.78 5.26
N ASN A 383 6.26 9.69 6.18
CA ASN A 383 6.55 9.77 7.61
C ASN A 383 7.15 8.45 8.16
N ALA A 384 6.75 7.32 7.61
CA ALA A 384 7.45 6.06 7.70
C ALA A 384 7.62 5.43 6.32
N PHE A 385 8.82 4.91 6.04
CA PHE A 385 9.04 4.05 4.88
C PHE A 385 9.85 2.86 5.32
N ASN A 386 9.26 1.68 5.18
CA ASN A 386 9.92 0.42 5.45
C ASN A 386 9.45 -0.56 4.36
N ILE A 387 10.31 -0.91 3.41
CA ILE A 387 9.90 -1.62 2.19
C ILE A 387 10.73 -2.88 1.93
N VAL A 388 10.10 -3.84 1.27
CA VAL A 388 10.75 -5.01 0.70
C VAL A 388 10.54 -5.04 -0.82
N GLN A 389 11.61 -5.31 -1.56
CA GLN A 389 11.58 -5.37 -3.03
C GLN A 389 11.27 -6.76 -3.59
N ASP A 390 11.09 -7.73 -2.69
CA ASP A 390 10.63 -9.08 -2.99
C ASP A 390 9.11 -9.19 -2.76
N LEU A 391 8.42 -10.06 -3.51
CA LEU A 391 6.98 -10.29 -3.27
C LEU A 391 6.73 -10.99 -1.92
N PHE A 392 6.30 -10.23 -0.91
CA PHE A 392 5.94 -10.69 0.44
C PHE A 392 4.42 -10.62 0.69
N PRO A 393 3.83 -11.52 1.49
CA PRO A 393 2.38 -11.59 1.72
C PRO A 393 1.87 -10.58 2.78
N VAL A 394 2.17 -9.29 2.59
CA VAL A 394 1.78 -8.22 3.52
C VAL A 394 0.38 -7.66 3.19
N PHE A 395 -0.45 -7.52 4.21
CA PHE A 395 -1.78 -6.94 4.15
C PHE A 395 -1.73 -5.49 4.67
N SER A 396 -1.92 -4.51 3.78
CA SER A 396 -1.99 -3.08 4.12
C SER A 396 -3.40 -2.51 3.92
N GLN A 397 -3.70 -1.40 4.58
CA GLN A 397 -5.06 -0.82 4.64
C GLN A 397 -5.43 -0.06 3.37
N SER A 398 -4.49 0.70 2.82
CA SER A 398 -4.49 1.23 1.46
C SER A 398 -3.11 1.01 0.82
N LYS A 399 -2.95 1.36 -0.47
CA LYS A 399 -1.66 1.32 -1.18
C LYS A 399 -1.65 2.26 -2.39
N ILE A 400 -0.45 2.56 -2.88
CA ILE A 400 -0.26 3.16 -4.20
C ILE A 400 -0.31 2.06 -5.28
N SER A 401 -0.79 2.41 -6.47
CA SER A 401 -0.94 1.55 -7.66
C SER A 401 0.21 0.57 -7.93
N SER A 402 1.47 1.02 -7.84
CA SER A 402 2.66 0.21 -8.09
C SER A 402 3.02 -0.80 -7.00
N TYR A 403 2.31 -0.82 -5.85
CA TYR A 403 2.64 -1.66 -4.71
C TYR A 403 1.90 -3.01 -4.76
N SER A 404 2.58 -4.07 -4.34
CA SER A 404 2.06 -5.45 -4.32
C SER A 404 1.36 -5.83 -3.01
N ASP A 405 1.17 -4.89 -2.09
CA ASP A 405 0.40 -5.07 -0.85
C ASP A 405 -1.03 -5.57 -1.08
N ILE A 406 -1.55 -6.36 -0.13
CA ILE A 406 -2.84 -7.03 -0.23
C ILE A 406 -3.95 -6.27 0.54
N LEU A 407 -4.49 -5.21 -0.10
CA LEU A 407 -5.46 -4.20 0.38
C LEU A 407 -6.62 -4.67 1.28
N TYR A 408 -6.45 -4.83 2.59
CA TYR A 408 -7.51 -5.37 3.47
C TYR A 408 -8.42 -4.29 4.04
N PRO A 409 -9.69 -4.61 4.36
CA PRO A 409 -10.59 -3.64 4.96
C PRO A 409 -10.00 -3.06 6.26
N SER A 410 -9.94 -1.72 6.34
CA SER A 410 -9.21 -1.08 7.43
C SER A 410 -9.86 -1.33 8.80
N PRO A 411 -9.09 -1.78 9.80
CA PRO A 411 -9.51 -1.81 11.20
C PRO A 411 -9.97 -0.46 11.75
N TRP A 412 -9.51 0.66 11.16
CA TRP A 412 -9.93 2.01 11.52
C TRP A 412 -11.44 2.20 11.36
N TYR A 413 -11.99 1.72 10.23
CA TYR A 413 -13.43 1.78 9.96
C TYR A 413 -14.21 0.77 10.80
N TRP A 414 -13.76 -0.50 10.88
CA TRP A 414 -14.47 -1.54 11.63
C TRP A 414 -14.55 -1.24 13.14
N PHE A 415 -13.49 -0.68 13.72
CA PHE A 415 -13.44 -0.24 15.13
C PHE A 415 -14.15 1.10 15.37
N GLY A 416 -14.65 1.79 14.32
CA GLY A 416 -15.35 3.07 14.44
C GLY A 416 -14.46 4.22 14.93
N LYS A 417 -13.18 4.26 14.54
CA LYS A 417 -12.22 5.31 14.99
C LYS A 417 -12.62 6.73 14.58
N VAL A 418 -13.39 6.87 13.51
CA VAL A 418 -14.14 8.08 13.17
C VAL A 418 -15.58 7.65 12.96
N SER A 419 -16.41 7.83 13.98
CA SER A 419 -17.85 7.53 13.94
C SER A 419 -18.63 8.63 13.19
N TYR A 420 -19.77 8.24 12.63
CA TYR A 420 -20.80 9.17 12.16
C TYR A 420 -21.90 9.29 13.23
N ASN A 421 -22.45 10.48 13.45
CA ASN A 421 -23.53 10.74 14.41
C ASN A 421 -24.64 11.57 13.77
N GLU A 422 -25.82 10.95 13.59
CA GLU A 422 -27.00 11.54 12.95
C GLU A 422 -27.51 12.81 13.64
N LEU A 423 -27.32 12.94 14.96
CA LEU A 423 -27.85 14.06 15.75
C LEU A 423 -27.11 15.38 15.51
N GLU A 424 -25.89 15.33 14.99
CA GLU A 424 -25.07 16.50 14.67
C GLU A 424 -25.11 16.83 13.15
N ASP A 425 -25.68 15.94 12.34
CA ASP A 425 -25.74 16.07 10.88
C ASP A 425 -27.00 16.81 10.42
N LYS A 426 -26.85 18.12 10.24
CA LYS A 426 -27.87 19.05 9.73
C LYS A 426 -28.58 18.51 8.49
N GLU A 427 -29.88 18.80 8.35
CA GLU A 427 -30.61 18.58 7.09
C GLU A 427 -30.04 19.43 5.95
N TRP A 428 -30.02 18.89 4.72
CA TRP A 428 -29.40 19.50 3.54
C TRP A 428 -29.74 20.99 3.36
N ASN A 429 -31.03 21.31 3.46
CA ASN A 429 -31.56 22.67 3.28
C ASN A 429 -31.19 23.65 4.42
N THR A 430 -30.48 23.18 5.46
CA THR A 430 -29.96 23.99 6.59
C THR A 430 -28.42 24.02 6.67
N LYS A 431 -27.74 23.36 5.73
CA LYS A 431 -26.28 23.37 5.59
C LYS A 431 -25.80 24.61 4.83
N GLU A 432 -24.59 25.07 5.15
CA GLU A 432 -23.93 26.14 4.41
C GLU A 432 -23.50 25.68 3.00
N ASP A 433 -23.74 26.53 2.00
CA ASP A 433 -23.49 26.27 0.58
C ASP A 433 -22.01 26.48 0.20
N LYS A 434 -21.11 25.77 0.89
CA LYS A 434 -19.65 25.91 0.79
C LYS A 434 -18.96 24.55 0.82
N ILE A 435 -17.80 24.44 0.17
CA ILE A 435 -16.91 23.30 0.34
C ILE A 435 -16.01 23.48 1.56
N TYR A 436 -16.03 22.50 2.45
CA TYR A 436 -15.35 22.56 3.73
C TYR A 436 -14.18 21.57 3.84
N TRP A 437 -13.07 22.06 4.38
CA TRP A 437 -11.99 21.22 4.87
C TRP A 437 -11.29 21.85 6.07
N ARG A 438 -11.08 21.02 7.10
CA ARG A 438 -10.05 21.20 8.13
C ARG A 438 -9.21 19.95 8.23
N GLY A 439 -7.97 20.12 8.65
CA GLY A 439 -7.02 19.04 8.84
C GLY A 439 -5.61 19.57 9.10
N SER A 440 -4.67 18.65 9.23
CA SER A 440 -3.25 18.95 9.42
C SER A 440 -2.45 18.80 8.14
N THR A 441 -1.21 19.29 8.15
CA THR A 441 -0.17 19.05 7.13
C THR A 441 0.31 17.59 7.03
N THR A 442 -0.50 16.63 7.49
CA THR A 442 -0.19 15.19 7.35
C THR A 442 -0.27 14.75 5.90
N GLY A 443 0.69 13.95 5.45
CA GLY A 443 0.82 13.51 4.05
C GLY A 443 2.19 13.74 3.41
N GLY A 444 3.14 14.26 4.18
CA GLY A 444 4.58 14.22 3.90
C GLY A 444 5.35 14.85 5.05
N PHE A 445 6.55 14.36 5.34
CA PHE A 445 7.43 14.99 6.32
C PHE A 445 8.21 16.14 5.67
N SER A 446 7.98 17.38 6.08
CA SER A 446 8.69 18.51 5.48
C SER A 446 10.10 18.71 6.03
N ARG A 447 11.06 18.81 5.10
CA ARG A 447 12.45 19.22 5.32
C ARG A 447 12.86 20.15 4.18
N ASP A 448 13.72 21.12 4.48
CA ASP A 448 14.32 22.06 3.54
C ASP A 448 13.31 22.75 2.59
N GLY A 449 12.19 23.22 3.15
CA GLY A 449 11.12 23.89 2.41
C GLY A 449 10.19 22.98 1.61
N GLY A 450 10.33 21.65 1.78
CA GLY A 450 9.66 20.62 0.97
C GLY A 450 8.12 20.65 0.99
N TRP A 451 7.50 21.23 2.03
CA TRP A 451 6.07 21.41 2.15
C TRP A 451 5.41 22.11 0.95
N ARG A 452 6.15 22.98 0.23
CA ARG A 452 5.68 23.64 -1.00
C ARG A 452 5.35 22.66 -2.14
N ARG A 453 5.90 21.45 -2.09
CA ARG A 453 5.61 20.34 -3.01
C ARG A 453 4.50 19.39 -2.51
N GLN A 454 4.10 19.46 -1.24
CA GLN A 454 3.17 18.49 -0.66
C GLN A 454 1.71 18.77 -1.06
N HIS A 455 0.93 17.72 -1.30
CA HIS A 455 -0.38 17.82 -1.95
C HIS A 455 -1.39 18.67 -1.16
N ARG A 456 -1.45 18.55 0.19
CA ARG A 456 -2.39 19.33 1.00
C ARG A 456 -2.05 20.81 1.00
N GLN A 457 -0.77 21.14 1.11
CA GLN A 457 -0.25 22.50 1.06
C GLN A 457 -0.55 23.13 -0.30
N ARG A 458 -0.35 22.39 -1.40
CA ARG A 458 -0.72 22.83 -2.76
C ARG A 458 -2.23 23.06 -2.89
N VAL A 459 -3.07 22.20 -2.33
CA VAL A 459 -4.53 22.40 -2.31
C VAL A 459 -4.89 23.67 -1.54
N VAL A 460 -4.50 23.78 -0.26
CA VAL A 460 -4.81 24.92 0.60
C VAL A 460 -4.25 26.24 0.02
N GLN A 461 -3.08 26.20 -0.63
CA GLN A 461 -2.51 27.36 -1.32
C GLN A 461 -3.33 27.75 -2.56
N LYS A 462 -3.60 26.82 -3.49
CA LYS A 462 -4.28 27.13 -4.76
C LYS A 462 -5.75 27.52 -4.55
N VAL A 463 -6.50 26.93 -3.62
CA VAL A 463 -7.90 27.34 -3.37
C VAL A 463 -8.02 28.74 -2.74
N ASN A 464 -7.01 29.18 -1.97
CA ASN A 464 -6.97 30.50 -1.34
C ASN A 464 -6.16 31.54 -2.14
N ALA A 465 -5.71 31.21 -3.36
CA ALA A 465 -4.92 32.11 -4.19
C ALA A 465 -5.77 33.23 -4.83
N VAL A 466 -5.11 34.37 -5.11
CA VAL A 466 -5.68 35.54 -5.81
C VAL A 466 -5.37 35.52 -7.31
N ASP A 467 -5.20 34.33 -7.89
CA ASP A 467 -4.90 34.08 -9.29
C ASP A 467 -6.19 33.87 -10.13
N GLN A 468 -6.06 33.33 -11.33
CA GLN A 468 -7.20 33.00 -12.19
C GLN A 468 -7.65 31.54 -12.00
N ALA A 469 -8.96 31.34 -11.98
CA ALA A 469 -9.62 30.05 -12.09
C ALA A 469 -10.19 29.86 -13.50
N LYS A 470 -10.37 28.60 -13.91
CA LYS A 470 -11.20 28.25 -15.07
C LYS A 470 -12.60 27.90 -14.58
N ILE A 471 -13.61 28.39 -15.28
CA ILE A 471 -15.02 28.00 -15.15
C ILE A 471 -15.59 27.66 -16.53
N LEU A 472 -16.74 27.02 -16.56
CA LEU A 472 -17.54 26.83 -17.75
C LEU A 472 -18.72 27.81 -17.72
N ILE A 473 -19.02 28.41 -18.87
CA ILE A 473 -20.19 29.27 -19.07
C ILE A 473 -21.02 28.74 -20.23
N ASN A 474 -22.33 28.62 -20.04
CA ASN A 474 -23.24 28.30 -21.13
C ASN A 474 -23.43 29.55 -22.00
N ARG A 475 -23.12 29.43 -23.29
CA ARG A 475 -23.34 30.45 -24.34
C ARG A 475 -24.49 30.08 -25.28
N GLY A 476 -25.16 28.97 -25.01
CA GLY A 476 -26.31 28.49 -25.77
C GLY A 476 -27.46 29.49 -25.80
N GLU A 477 -28.06 29.68 -26.97
CA GLU A 477 -29.17 30.62 -27.17
C GLU A 477 -30.50 30.12 -26.57
N THR A 478 -30.61 28.82 -26.25
CA THR A 478 -31.80 28.19 -25.65
C THR A 478 -31.41 27.04 -24.72
N GLU A 479 -32.30 26.67 -23.79
CA GLU A 479 -32.13 25.49 -22.91
C GLU A 479 -32.00 24.15 -23.68
N ALA A 480 -32.47 24.10 -24.93
CA ALA A 480 -32.35 22.92 -25.80
C ALA A 480 -30.97 22.79 -26.48
N HIS A 481 -30.18 23.88 -26.51
CA HIS A 481 -28.88 23.95 -27.18
C HIS A 481 -27.85 24.59 -26.24
N GLU A 482 -27.41 23.83 -25.22
CA GLU A 482 -26.27 24.21 -24.38
C GLU A 482 -24.97 24.34 -25.20
N ASP A 483 -24.12 25.30 -24.85
CA ASP A 483 -22.77 25.48 -25.38
C ASP A 483 -21.83 25.91 -24.25
N TRP A 484 -21.23 24.93 -23.56
CA TRP A 484 -20.38 25.18 -22.39
C TRP A 484 -18.93 25.50 -22.78
N GLN A 485 -18.63 26.79 -22.84
CA GLN A 485 -17.29 27.27 -23.19
C GLN A 485 -16.47 27.63 -21.94
N VAL A 486 -15.16 27.42 -22.02
CA VAL A 486 -14.21 27.72 -20.95
C VAL A 486 -14.00 29.24 -20.84
N LYS A 487 -14.07 29.77 -19.62
CA LYS A 487 -13.74 31.17 -19.30
C LYS A 487 -12.78 31.24 -18.13
N GLN A 488 -11.76 32.09 -18.25
CA GLN A 488 -10.92 32.48 -17.11
C GLN A 488 -11.57 33.63 -16.32
N VAL A 489 -11.49 33.53 -14.99
CA VAL A 489 -12.09 34.46 -14.02
C VAL A 489 -11.18 34.56 -12.78
N PRO A 490 -11.19 35.68 -12.04
CA PRO A 490 -10.49 35.76 -10.76
C PRO A 490 -11.00 34.70 -9.78
N ARG A 491 -10.11 33.96 -9.12
CA ARG A 491 -10.49 32.96 -8.12
C ARG A 491 -11.18 33.57 -6.89
N SER A 492 -10.84 34.83 -6.60
CA SER A 492 -11.47 35.67 -5.57
C SER A 492 -13.00 35.68 -5.64
N ASP A 493 -13.56 35.61 -6.84
CA ASP A 493 -14.99 35.76 -7.09
C ASP A 493 -15.80 34.57 -6.51
N PHE A 494 -15.12 33.46 -6.24
CA PHE A 494 -15.69 32.24 -5.64
C PHE A 494 -15.22 32.01 -4.20
N ARG A 495 -14.52 32.96 -3.57
CA ARG A 495 -13.95 32.78 -2.22
C ARG A 495 -15.00 32.38 -1.18
N GLU A 496 -16.21 32.92 -1.25
CA GLU A 496 -17.27 32.67 -0.28
C GLU A 496 -17.80 31.23 -0.26
N ILE A 497 -17.61 30.46 -1.35
CA ILE A 497 -17.97 29.04 -1.42
C ILE A 497 -16.82 28.08 -1.05
N PHE A 498 -15.63 28.59 -0.67
CA PHE A 498 -14.47 27.79 -0.27
C PHE A 498 -14.03 28.05 1.18
N ASP A 499 -14.20 27.06 2.06
CA ASP A 499 -13.72 27.08 3.45
C ASP A 499 -12.70 25.95 3.71
N ILE A 500 -11.54 26.05 3.07
CA ILE A 500 -10.46 25.04 3.09
C ILE A 500 -9.20 25.65 3.73
N TYR A 501 -8.88 25.23 4.95
CA TYR A 501 -7.75 25.75 5.73
C TYR A 501 -7.11 24.67 6.63
N PHE A 502 -5.82 24.80 6.95
CA PHE A 502 -5.19 24.00 7.99
C PHE A 502 -5.66 24.42 9.39
N SER A 503 -5.82 23.45 10.28
CA SER A 503 -6.02 23.67 11.72
C SER A 503 -4.81 23.26 12.58
N HIS A 504 -3.82 22.58 12.00
CA HIS A 504 -2.61 22.17 12.71
C HIS A 504 -1.42 21.96 11.75
N ILE A 505 -0.24 22.44 12.14
CA ILE A 505 1.02 22.24 11.43
C ILE A 505 1.89 21.24 12.20
N GLY A 506 2.32 20.18 11.54
CA GLY A 506 3.17 19.10 12.06
C GLY A 506 3.75 18.21 10.94
N GLN A 507 4.48 17.15 11.31
CA GLN A 507 5.32 16.37 10.38
C GLN A 507 6.30 17.25 9.59
N CYS A 508 7.15 17.97 10.30
CA CYS A 508 8.12 18.88 9.71
C CYS A 508 9.32 19.06 10.64
N ASP A 509 10.48 19.40 10.09
CA ASP A 509 11.57 19.99 10.89
C ASP A 509 11.13 21.38 11.42
N PRO A 510 11.66 21.86 12.57
CA PRO A 510 11.14 23.05 13.25
C PRO A 510 11.00 24.29 12.36
N GLY A 511 12.03 24.65 11.57
CA GLY A 511 11.98 25.81 10.67
C GLY A 511 10.95 25.67 9.55
N ASP A 512 10.68 24.45 9.07
CA ASP A 512 9.62 24.18 8.10
C ASP A 512 8.23 24.19 8.74
N CYS A 513 8.12 23.82 10.02
CA CYS A 513 6.88 24.00 10.78
C CYS A 513 6.59 25.49 11.01
N ASP A 514 7.59 26.28 11.37
CA ASP A 514 7.42 27.71 11.64
C ASP A 514 7.11 28.51 10.38
N ALA A 515 7.85 28.27 9.28
CA ALA A 515 7.57 28.87 7.97
C ALA A 515 6.15 28.53 7.44
N GLN A 516 5.61 27.35 7.77
CA GLN A 516 4.23 26.99 7.42
C GLN A 516 3.18 27.72 8.29
N LYS A 517 3.46 27.99 9.57
CA LYS A 517 2.58 28.79 10.44
C LYS A 517 2.52 30.26 10.00
N GLU A 518 3.63 30.78 9.49
CA GLU A 518 3.71 32.15 8.95
C GLU A 518 3.05 32.27 7.56
N PHE A 519 3.17 31.23 6.72
CA PHE A 519 2.64 31.25 5.35
C PHE A 519 1.14 30.92 5.25
N PHE A 520 0.63 29.99 6.06
CA PHE A 520 -0.77 29.56 5.99
C PHE A 520 -1.64 30.23 7.05
N THR A 521 -2.75 30.82 6.62
CA THR A 521 -3.85 31.23 7.50
C THR A 521 -4.41 30.00 8.22
N LEU A 522 -4.03 29.82 9.48
CA LEU A 522 -4.57 28.75 10.32
C LEU A 522 -5.99 29.09 10.80
N LYS A 523 -6.79 28.06 11.02
CA LYS A 523 -8.11 28.13 11.66
C LYS A 523 -8.11 27.27 12.92
N ASP A 524 -9.08 27.49 13.81
CA ASP A 524 -9.22 26.72 15.03
C ASP A 524 -9.40 25.21 14.76
N THR A 525 -9.10 24.39 15.77
CA THR A 525 -9.29 22.94 15.72
C THR A 525 -10.77 22.61 15.74
N ALA A 526 -11.35 22.46 14.55
CA ALA A 526 -12.68 21.90 14.36
C ALA A 526 -12.70 20.40 14.71
N LYS A 527 -13.84 19.92 15.20
CA LYS A 527 -14.13 18.49 15.38
C LYS A 527 -14.56 17.87 14.04
N GLN A 528 -14.81 16.55 14.04
CA GLN A 528 -15.32 15.85 12.87
C GLN A 528 -16.76 16.30 12.53
N GLU A 529 -17.56 16.54 13.57
CA GLU A 529 -18.98 16.88 13.51
C GLU A 529 -19.21 18.28 12.91
N ASP A 530 -18.25 19.21 13.10
CA ASP A 530 -18.30 20.56 12.53
C ASP A 530 -18.36 20.54 11.00
N ALA A 531 -17.82 19.50 10.35
CA ALA A 531 -17.89 19.34 8.90
C ALA A 531 -19.32 19.16 8.40
N TRP A 532 -20.20 18.49 9.16
CA TRP A 532 -21.57 18.20 8.73
C TRP A 532 -22.49 19.44 8.72
N LYS A 533 -21.95 20.63 9.03
CA LYS A 533 -22.63 21.92 8.89
C LYS A 533 -22.65 22.44 7.44
N TYR A 534 -21.87 21.84 6.54
CA TYR A 534 -21.64 22.30 5.16
C TYR A 534 -22.11 21.28 4.12
N LYS A 535 -22.59 21.75 2.96
CA LYS A 535 -23.13 20.90 1.88
C LYS A 535 -22.09 20.04 1.19
N TYR A 536 -20.87 20.56 1.01
CA TYR A 536 -19.81 19.90 0.24
C TYR A 536 -18.60 19.60 1.14
N LEU A 537 -18.16 18.35 1.21
CA LEU A 537 -17.08 17.92 2.10
C LEU A 537 -15.89 17.41 1.30
N LEU A 538 -14.71 17.98 1.50
CA LEU A 538 -13.50 17.52 0.84
C LEU A 538 -12.81 16.42 1.66
N ASP A 539 -12.57 15.28 1.03
CA ASP A 539 -11.73 14.19 1.50
C ASP A 539 -10.39 14.24 0.76
N ILE A 540 -9.28 14.34 1.49
CA ILE A 540 -7.92 14.35 0.95
C ILE A 540 -7.10 13.31 1.71
N ASP A 541 -6.37 12.48 0.98
CA ASP A 541 -5.33 11.59 1.54
C ASP A 541 -4.39 12.33 2.50
N GLY A 542 -3.77 11.58 3.40
CA GLY A 542 -2.71 12.03 4.32
C GLY A 542 -1.46 11.19 4.08
N ASN A 543 -0.88 10.61 5.14
CA ASN A 543 0.24 9.65 5.02
C ASN A 543 -0.13 8.48 4.08
N ALA A 544 -1.41 8.09 4.15
CA ALA A 544 -2.09 7.17 3.25
C ALA A 544 -3.57 7.61 3.12
N PHE A 545 -4.52 6.68 3.07
CA PHE A 545 -5.95 6.98 2.94
C PHE A 545 -6.51 7.88 4.06
N SER A 546 -7.55 8.67 3.74
CA SER A 546 -8.27 9.47 4.73
C SER A 546 -9.31 8.65 5.51
N GLY A 547 -8.98 8.31 6.76
CA GLY A 547 -9.87 7.59 7.68
C GLY A 547 -11.17 8.31 8.08
N ARG A 548 -11.48 9.48 7.49
CA ARG A 548 -12.76 10.21 7.66
C ARG A 548 -13.79 9.86 6.59
N PHE A 549 -13.37 9.31 5.45
CA PHE A 549 -14.18 9.17 4.24
C PHE A 549 -15.57 8.53 4.49
N TYR A 550 -15.62 7.48 5.32
CA TYR A 550 -16.86 6.78 5.67
C TYR A 550 -17.85 7.65 6.47
N ALA A 551 -17.34 8.55 7.32
CA ALA A 551 -18.16 9.43 8.13
C ALA A 551 -18.61 10.69 7.36
N PHE A 552 -17.92 11.03 6.27
CA PHE A 552 -18.40 12.01 5.29
C PHE A 552 -19.48 11.39 4.38
N LEU A 553 -19.24 10.19 3.81
CA LEU A 553 -20.23 9.50 2.97
C LEU A 553 -21.54 9.18 3.70
N LYS A 554 -21.52 8.90 5.00
CA LYS A 554 -22.74 8.64 5.79
C LYS A 554 -23.51 9.91 6.17
N SER A 555 -22.93 11.09 6.00
CA SER A 555 -23.60 12.37 6.23
C SER A 555 -24.49 12.76 5.05
N LYS A 556 -25.41 13.69 5.27
CA LYS A 556 -26.30 14.30 4.26
C LYS A 556 -25.55 15.27 3.33
N SER A 557 -24.27 15.04 3.03
CA SER A 557 -23.38 16.04 2.42
C SER A 557 -22.62 15.43 1.23
N LEU A 558 -22.48 16.16 0.12
CA LEU A 558 -21.82 15.67 -1.08
C LEU A 558 -20.30 15.62 -0.88
N VAL A 559 -19.72 14.43 -1.00
CA VAL A 559 -18.28 14.21 -0.78
C VAL A 559 -17.51 14.43 -2.08
N TYR A 560 -16.44 15.21 -2.00
CA TYR A 560 -15.41 15.36 -3.02
C TYR A 560 -14.18 14.60 -2.56
N LYS A 561 -13.57 13.75 -3.38
CA LYS A 561 -12.39 12.95 -3.00
C LYS A 561 -11.21 13.26 -3.90
N LEU A 562 -10.13 13.76 -3.29
CA LEU A 562 -8.81 13.92 -3.90
C LEU A 562 -7.89 12.87 -3.29
N ALA A 563 -7.80 11.71 -3.93
CA ALA A 563 -7.04 10.57 -3.44
C ALA A 563 -6.38 9.75 -4.56
N ILE A 564 -5.16 9.28 -4.29
CA ILE A 564 -4.41 8.33 -5.13
C ILE A 564 -4.14 7.01 -4.38
N PHE A 565 -4.30 6.99 -3.05
CA PHE A 565 -4.26 5.74 -2.30
C PHE A 565 -5.51 4.89 -2.60
N ARG A 566 -5.30 3.73 -3.20
CA ARG A 566 -6.35 2.74 -3.45
C ARG A 566 -6.72 2.06 -2.15
N GLU A 567 -7.98 2.15 -1.78
CA GLU A 567 -8.59 1.47 -0.63
C GLU A 567 -9.35 0.21 -1.10
N TRP A 568 -9.73 -0.67 -0.18
CA TRP A 568 -10.40 -1.93 -0.53
C TRP A 568 -11.70 -1.78 -1.33
N HIS A 569 -12.38 -0.64 -1.26
CA HIS A 569 -13.74 -0.41 -1.76
C HIS A 569 -13.79 0.28 -3.14
N GLU A 570 -12.65 0.44 -3.82
CA GLU A 570 -12.54 1.05 -5.17
C GLU A 570 -13.52 0.46 -6.21
N GLU A 571 -13.89 -0.81 -6.03
CA GLU A 571 -14.80 -1.55 -6.89
C GLU A 571 -16.28 -1.23 -6.61
N TRP A 572 -16.57 -0.85 -5.37
CA TRP A 572 -17.91 -0.75 -4.79
C TRP A 572 -18.41 0.69 -4.67
N LEU A 573 -17.50 1.66 -4.52
CA LEU A 573 -17.81 3.09 -4.50
C LEU A 573 -17.38 3.72 -5.83
N LYS A 574 -18.33 3.92 -6.74
CA LYS A 574 -18.08 4.55 -8.03
C LYS A 574 -18.00 6.10 -7.91
N PRO A 575 -16.97 6.75 -8.50
CA PRO A 575 -16.97 8.20 -8.70
C PRO A 575 -18.18 8.66 -9.53
N TRP A 576 -18.55 9.94 -9.39
CA TRP A 576 -19.74 10.59 -10.00
C TRP A 576 -21.11 10.01 -9.59
N VAL A 577 -21.16 8.81 -9.00
CA VAL A 577 -22.38 8.18 -8.46
C VAL A 577 -22.49 8.34 -6.93
N HIS A 578 -21.36 8.33 -6.22
CA HIS A 578 -21.32 8.36 -4.74
C HIS A 578 -20.41 9.46 -4.16
N PHE A 579 -19.47 9.97 -4.95
CA PHE A 579 -18.57 11.07 -4.60
C PHE A 579 -18.01 11.72 -5.88
N ILE A 580 -17.59 12.97 -5.79
CA ILE A 580 -16.99 13.73 -6.89
C ILE A 580 -15.47 13.53 -6.88
N PRO A 581 -14.83 12.93 -7.91
CA PRO A 581 -13.38 12.79 -7.96
C PRO A 581 -12.72 14.13 -8.33
N LEU A 582 -11.65 14.48 -7.63
CA LEU A 582 -10.82 15.67 -7.95
C LEU A 582 -9.38 15.26 -8.26
N SER A 583 -8.78 15.96 -9.22
CA SER A 583 -7.38 15.80 -9.62
C SER A 583 -6.43 16.56 -8.69
N LEU A 584 -5.13 16.29 -8.82
CA LEU A 584 -4.06 17.09 -8.22
C LEU A 584 -3.71 18.36 -9.03
N ARG A 585 -4.21 18.50 -10.25
CA ARG A 585 -3.99 19.68 -11.11
C ARG A 585 -4.86 20.84 -10.66
N GLY A 586 -6.14 20.58 -10.42
CA GLY A 586 -7.06 21.50 -9.75
C GLY A 586 -7.51 22.70 -10.58
N ASP A 587 -7.65 22.53 -11.88
CA ASP A 587 -8.27 23.54 -12.75
C ASP A 587 -9.79 23.37 -12.80
N GLU A 588 -10.26 22.15 -12.52
CA GLU A 588 -11.64 21.74 -12.36
C GLU A 588 -12.23 22.05 -10.97
N TRP A 589 -11.41 22.29 -9.93
CA TRP A 589 -11.89 22.41 -8.54
C TRP A 589 -12.94 23.52 -8.37
N VAL A 590 -12.71 24.70 -8.98
CA VAL A 590 -13.66 25.83 -8.87
C VAL A 590 -14.93 25.51 -9.64
N GLU A 591 -14.83 25.02 -10.88
CA GLU A 591 -16.01 24.69 -11.68
C GLU A 591 -16.86 23.57 -11.06
N ALA A 592 -16.24 22.52 -10.53
CA ALA A 592 -16.97 21.41 -9.92
C ALA A 592 -17.85 21.93 -8.76
N VAL A 593 -17.29 22.70 -7.82
CA VAL A 593 -18.06 23.27 -6.70
C VAL A 593 -19.04 24.34 -7.17
N ARG A 594 -18.63 25.22 -8.10
CA ARG A 594 -19.48 26.26 -8.69
C ARG A 594 -20.71 25.69 -9.38
N TRP A 595 -20.57 24.59 -10.12
CA TRP A 595 -21.68 23.96 -10.85
C TRP A 595 -22.75 23.45 -9.86
N PHE A 596 -22.33 22.66 -8.87
CA PHE A 596 -23.22 22.12 -7.83
C PHE A 596 -23.81 23.22 -6.91
N ALA A 597 -23.05 24.28 -6.58
CA ALA A 597 -23.49 25.37 -5.69
C ALA A 597 -24.17 26.55 -6.42
N GLY A 598 -24.13 26.57 -7.77
CA GLY A 598 -24.57 27.69 -8.60
C GLY A 598 -25.76 27.35 -9.47
N GLU A 599 -25.62 26.35 -10.36
CA GLU A 599 -26.58 26.07 -11.42
C GLU A 599 -27.87 25.43 -10.91
N PRO A 600 -29.05 25.71 -11.51
CA PRO A 600 -30.32 25.10 -11.08
C PRO A 600 -30.32 23.57 -11.15
N ILE A 601 -29.73 23.00 -12.20
CA ILE A 601 -29.56 21.54 -12.34
C ILE A 601 -28.55 21.04 -11.31
N GLY A 602 -27.37 21.67 -11.23
CA GLY A 602 -26.31 21.29 -10.28
C GLY A 602 -26.78 21.25 -8.83
N LYS A 603 -27.57 22.23 -8.39
CA LYS A 603 -28.14 22.27 -7.01
C LYS A 603 -29.05 21.08 -6.69
N LYS A 604 -29.85 20.64 -7.66
CA LYS A 604 -30.73 19.47 -7.52
C LYS A 604 -29.92 18.17 -7.48
N GLU A 605 -28.95 18.05 -8.38
CA GLU A 605 -28.09 16.87 -8.45
C GLU A 605 -27.14 16.77 -7.24
N ALA A 606 -26.78 17.90 -6.63
CA ALA A 606 -25.97 17.94 -5.40
C ALA A 606 -26.66 17.23 -4.22
N GLU A 607 -27.94 17.54 -3.98
CA GLU A 607 -28.74 16.91 -2.91
C GLU A 607 -28.95 15.42 -3.23
N ARG A 608 -29.30 15.11 -4.48
CA ARG A 608 -29.53 13.73 -4.93
C ARG A 608 -28.29 12.86 -4.73
N LEU A 609 -27.11 13.30 -5.19
CA LEU A 609 -25.86 12.54 -5.07
C LEU A 609 -25.37 12.43 -3.62
N ALA A 610 -25.58 13.45 -2.79
CA ALA A 610 -25.29 13.37 -1.35
C ALA A 610 -26.11 12.26 -0.67
N LEU A 611 -27.43 12.25 -0.90
CA LEU A 611 -28.34 11.26 -0.30
C LEU A 611 -28.14 9.86 -0.90
N GLN A 612 -27.86 9.75 -2.20
CA GLN A 612 -27.53 8.49 -2.88
C GLN A 612 -26.21 7.88 -2.38
N GLY A 613 -25.17 8.69 -2.22
CA GLY A 613 -23.89 8.28 -1.63
C GLY A 613 -24.07 7.75 -0.21
N ARG A 614 -24.88 8.45 0.60
CA ARG A 614 -25.27 8.04 1.97
C ARG A 614 -26.06 6.74 2.01
N GLU A 615 -27.08 6.59 1.18
CA GLU A 615 -27.90 5.38 1.13
C GLU A 615 -27.05 4.16 0.73
N TRP A 616 -26.20 4.31 -0.29
CA TRP A 616 -25.30 3.24 -0.72
C TRP A 616 -24.23 2.91 0.33
N ALA A 617 -23.63 3.92 0.97
CA ALA A 617 -22.71 3.72 2.09
C ALA A 617 -23.36 2.96 3.26
N GLY A 618 -24.66 3.17 3.49
CA GLY A 618 -25.46 2.39 4.44
C GLY A 618 -25.67 0.92 4.05
N LYS A 619 -25.61 0.59 2.74
CA LYS A 619 -25.80 -0.78 2.21
C LYS A 619 -24.51 -1.59 2.04
N VAL A 620 -23.36 -0.94 1.79
CA VAL A 620 -22.11 -1.64 1.43
C VAL A 620 -20.87 -1.32 2.29
N LEU A 621 -20.96 -0.37 3.23
CA LEU A 621 -19.88 -0.01 4.17
C LEU A 621 -20.27 -0.31 5.63
N ARG A 622 -20.97 -1.44 5.85
CA ARG A 622 -21.31 -1.99 7.16
C ARG A 622 -20.21 -2.95 7.63
N ASN A 623 -20.09 -3.22 8.93
CA ASN A 623 -19.04 -4.12 9.44
C ASN A 623 -19.15 -5.53 8.84
N GLU A 624 -20.37 -5.99 8.57
CA GLU A 624 -20.69 -7.18 7.77
C GLU A 624 -19.94 -7.22 6.44
N ASP A 625 -19.95 -6.13 5.68
CA ASP A 625 -19.37 -6.05 4.35
C ASP A 625 -17.83 -6.19 4.40
N LEU A 626 -17.22 -5.53 5.38
CA LEU A 626 -15.78 -5.63 5.67
C LEU A 626 -15.40 -7.08 6.01
N GLU A 627 -16.20 -7.74 6.87
CA GLU A 627 -16.01 -9.13 7.27
C GLU A 627 -16.15 -10.08 6.07
N ILE A 628 -17.21 -9.97 5.28
CA ILE A 628 -17.49 -10.84 4.12
C ILE A 628 -16.41 -10.71 3.04
N ARG A 629 -15.89 -9.51 2.82
CA ARG A 629 -14.79 -9.27 1.88
C ARG A 629 -13.46 -9.85 2.38
N GLN A 630 -13.19 -9.75 3.68
CA GLN A 630 -12.03 -10.44 4.27
C GLN A 630 -12.21 -11.98 4.16
N ALA A 631 -13.43 -12.48 4.34
CA ALA A 631 -13.79 -13.90 4.20
C ALA A 631 -13.62 -14.41 2.76
N ARG A 632 -13.97 -13.60 1.75
CA ARG A 632 -13.74 -13.88 0.32
C ARG A 632 -12.26 -14.02 0.04
N ARG A 633 -11.46 -13.05 0.50
CA ARG A 633 -10.01 -13.03 0.27
C ARG A 633 -9.29 -14.20 0.89
N ARG A 634 -9.55 -14.47 2.19
CA ARG A 634 -8.81 -15.48 2.94
C ARG A 634 -8.92 -16.84 2.25
N ARG A 635 -10.11 -17.18 1.72
CA ARG A 635 -10.32 -18.37 0.87
C ARG A 635 -9.53 -18.29 -0.46
N GLN A 636 -9.68 -17.22 -1.23
CA GLN A 636 -9.06 -17.10 -2.56
C GLN A 636 -7.54 -17.12 -2.53
N GLY A 637 -6.92 -16.39 -1.61
CA GLY A 637 -5.46 -16.44 -1.42
C GLY A 637 -5.03 -17.83 -0.96
N ASN A 638 -5.70 -18.40 0.04
CA ASN A 638 -5.35 -19.71 0.58
C ASN A 638 -5.44 -20.87 -0.43
N ASN A 639 -6.14 -20.71 -1.55
CA ASN A 639 -6.16 -21.70 -2.65
C ASN A 639 -4.76 -22.03 -3.22
N ARG A 640 -3.75 -21.18 -2.99
CA ARG A 640 -2.32 -21.52 -3.19
C ARG A 640 -1.31 -20.78 -2.33
N VAL A 641 -1.63 -19.57 -1.87
CA VAL A 641 -0.68 -18.68 -1.17
C VAL A 641 -0.25 -19.26 0.19
N PHE A 642 -1.13 -20.04 0.84
CA PHE A 642 -0.87 -20.65 2.14
C PHE A 642 -1.02 -22.18 2.14
N SER A 643 -2.07 -22.74 1.51
CA SER A 643 -2.27 -24.19 1.35
C SER A 643 -1.70 -24.76 0.03
N VAL A 644 -1.37 -26.05 0.01
CA VAL A 644 -0.69 -26.74 -1.11
C VAL A 644 -1.67 -27.56 -1.96
N LEU A 645 -2.09 -27.01 -3.11
CA LEU A 645 -2.70 -27.82 -4.18
C LEU A 645 -1.65 -28.76 -4.78
N ASN A 646 -1.62 -29.99 -4.29
CA ASN A 646 -0.62 -30.99 -4.65
C ASN A 646 -1.00 -31.72 -5.94
N SER A 647 -0.56 -31.19 -7.10
CA SER A 647 -0.72 -31.84 -8.41
C SER A 647 0.38 -32.89 -8.64
N THR A 648 0.24 -34.05 -8.00
CA THR A 648 1.15 -35.20 -8.21
C THR A 648 0.89 -35.88 -9.55
N LEU A 649 1.45 -35.32 -10.64
CA LEU A 649 1.85 -36.11 -11.80
C LEU A 649 3.25 -36.66 -11.52
N GLY A 650 3.38 -37.98 -11.51
CA GLY A 650 4.62 -38.65 -11.13
C GLY A 650 5.64 -38.68 -12.27
N HIS A 651 6.63 -37.79 -12.23
CA HIS A 651 7.87 -37.99 -12.99
C HIS A 651 8.86 -38.81 -12.15
N GLN A 652 8.75 -40.13 -12.28
CA GLN A 652 9.88 -41.02 -11.98
C GLN A 652 10.97 -40.76 -13.03
N HIS A 653 11.96 -39.92 -12.70
CA HIS A 653 13.16 -39.81 -13.52
C HIS A 653 14.01 -41.06 -13.33
N TYR A 654 13.84 -42.00 -14.25
CA TYR A 654 14.74 -43.13 -14.45
C TYR A 654 16.08 -42.58 -14.98
N ILE A 655 17.15 -42.70 -14.19
CA ILE A 655 18.49 -42.24 -14.58
C ILE A 655 19.29 -43.46 -15.06
N PRO A 656 19.62 -43.56 -16.36
CA PRO A 656 20.55 -44.58 -16.84
C PRO A 656 21.98 -44.22 -16.40
N PRO A 657 22.81 -45.19 -15.96
CA PRO A 657 24.17 -44.92 -15.54
C PRO A 657 25.07 -44.73 -16.76
N HIS A 658 25.55 -43.50 -17.00
CA HIS A 658 26.72 -43.29 -17.84
C HIS A 658 27.98 -43.62 -17.05
N HIS A 659 28.72 -44.64 -17.53
CA HIS A 659 30.15 -44.71 -17.26
C HIS A 659 30.82 -43.47 -17.82
N ASP A 660 31.74 -42.87 -17.05
CA ASP A 660 33.02 -42.48 -17.61
C ASP A 660 34.15 -42.55 -16.56
N THR A 661 35.36 -42.29 -17.00
CA THR A 661 36.61 -42.82 -16.45
C THR A 661 37.40 -41.80 -15.62
N ALA A 662 38.25 -42.29 -14.73
CA ALA A 662 38.95 -41.48 -13.75
C ALA A 662 40.39 -41.13 -14.15
N HIS A 663 40.83 -39.89 -13.93
CA HIS A 663 42.26 -39.58 -13.79
C HIS A 663 42.60 -38.39 -12.87
N ARG A 664 43.27 -38.74 -11.74
CA ARG A 664 44.44 -38.10 -11.07
C ARG A 664 44.48 -36.58 -10.78
N GLY A 665 44.87 -36.22 -9.54
CA GLY A 665 45.44 -34.88 -9.21
C GLY A 665 45.15 -34.33 -7.80
N THR A 666 45.29 -35.09 -6.70
CA THR A 666 46.41 -35.03 -5.72
C THR A 666 46.65 -33.73 -4.91
N ASN A 667 46.91 -33.91 -3.60
CA ASN A 667 47.33 -32.96 -2.55
C ASN A 667 46.20 -32.13 -1.89
N CYS A 668 45.87 -32.16 -0.58
CA CYS A 668 46.41 -32.71 0.69
C CYS A 668 47.17 -31.73 1.62
N SER A 669 46.44 -31.06 2.53
CA SER A 669 46.82 -30.61 3.91
C SER A 669 45.65 -29.79 4.49
N GLY A 670 45.33 -29.73 5.79
CA GLY A 670 45.91 -30.34 6.99
C GLY A 670 45.43 -29.60 8.26
N SER A 671 44.72 -30.32 9.14
CA SER A 671 44.57 -30.20 10.62
C SER A 671 45.53 -29.28 11.41
N VAL A 672 45.23 -28.69 12.59
CA VAL A 672 44.78 -29.22 13.93
C VAL A 672 44.22 -27.99 14.74
N PHE A 673 43.11 -27.97 15.50
CA PHE A 673 42.67 -28.63 16.76
C PHE A 673 43.23 -28.07 18.11
N TYR A 674 42.44 -28.24 19.21
CA TYR A 674 42.60 -27.75 20.61
C TYR A 674 42.23 -26.27 20.88
N ASN A 675 41.78 -25.86 22.10
CA ASN A 675 41.81 -26.53 23.42
C ASN A 675 40.53 -26.32 24.30
N LEU A 676 40.50 -26.84 25.54
CA LEU A 676 39.28 -27.14 26.33
C LEU A 676 39.22 -26.55 27.78
N GLN A 677 38.03 -26.07 28.16
CA GLN A 677 37.32 -26.30 29.46
C GLN A 677 37.73 -25.65 30.82
N TYR A 678 36.76 -25.70 31.76
CA TYR A 678 36.73 -25.35 33.21
C TYR A 678 36.59 -23.84 33.57
N CYS A 679 35.95 -23.44 34.69
CA CYS A 679 35.56 -24.17 35.91
C CYS A 679 34.29 -23.60 36.65
N ILE A 680 33.52 -24.49 37.32
CA ILE A 680 32.71 -24.37 38.59
C ILE A 680 32.16 -22.98 39.04
N GLY A 681 30.91 -22.79 39.54
CA GLY A 681 29.78 -23.69 39.88
C GLY A 681 29.31 -23.63 41.35
N LYS A 682 27.98 -23.65 41.64
CA LYS A 682 27.39 -24.01 42.97
C LYS A 682 25.86 -24.29 42.90
N ARG A 683 25.24 -24.67 44.04
CA ARG A 683 23.91 -25.35 44.14
C ARG A 683 23.22 -25.01 45.49
N LYS A 684 21.87 -25.15 45.57
CA LYS A 684 21.01 -25.11 46.79
C LYS A 684 20.82 -23.73 47.48
N SER A 685 19.74 -23.44 48.23
CA SER A 685 18.39 -24.05 48.39
C SER A 685 17.44 -23.14 49.21
N ASP A 686 16.17 -23.53 49.37
CA ASP A 686 15.24 -23.18 50.47
C ASP A 686 14.74 -21.71 50.58
N LEU A 687 13.75 -21.35 51.41
CA LEU A 687 12.34 -21.80 51.57
C LEU A 687 11.59 -20.72 52.44
N GLU A 688 10.29 -20.89 52.67
CA GLU A 688 9.46 -20.29 53.74
C GLU A 688 8.99 -18.81 53.76
N THR A 689 7.65 -18.68 53.74
CA THR A 689 6.78 -17.80 54.55
C THR A 689 6.66 -16.27 54.33
N ARG A 690 5.40 -15.84 54.14
CA ARG A 690 4.72 -14.99 55.15
C ARG A 690 3.21 -15.29 55.20
N GLN A 691 2.56 -14.99 56.33
CA GLN A 691 1.16 -15.29 56.64
C GLN A 691 0.32 -14.02 56.86
N ARG A 692 -1.02 -14.14 56.70
CA ARG A 692 -2.10 -13.22 57.14
C ARG A 692 -2.06 -11.81 56.50
N GLY A 693 -3.18 -11.10 56.35
CA GLY A 693 -4.55 -11.43 56.72
C GLY A 693 -5.45 -10.19 56.81
N ASP A 694 -6.76 -10.26 57.08
CA ASP A 694 -7.74 -11.37 57.08
C ASP A 694 -9.15 -10.70 57.10
N GLY A 695 -10.22 -11.27 56.49
CA GLY A 695 -11.60 -10.85 56.81
C GLY A 695 -12.75 -11.17 55.82
N GLU A 696 -13.73 -11.95 56.32
CA GLU A 696 -15.21 -11.73 56.33
C GLU A 696 -15.94 -11.07 55.12
N SER A 697 -17.16 -11.48 54.69
CA SER A 697 -18.14 -12.46 55.21
C SER A 697 -19.10 -12.89 54.05
N ALA A 698 -19.48 -14.17 53.88
CA ALA A 698 -20.71 -14.84 54.41
C ALA A 698 -22.05 -14.35 53.77
N VAL A 699 -23.12 -15.12 53.46
CA VAL A 699 -23.50 -16.57 53.35
C VAL A 699 -25.04 -16.63 53.04
N PRO A 700 -25.75 -17.74 52.71
CA PRO A 700 -25.51 -18.92 51.84
C PRO A 700 -26.65 -19.08 50.78
N VAL A 701 -26.87 -20.29 50.22
CA VAL A 701 -28.14 -21.07 50.30
C VAL A 701 -27.98 -22.45 49.61
N GLN A 702 -28.70 -23.47 50.12
CA GLN A 702 -28.72 -24.86 49.63
C GLN A 702 -29.79 -25.02 48.51
N THR A 703 -29.87 -26.06 47.67
CA THR A 703 -30.02 -27.49 48.01
C THR A 703 -29.74 -28.45 46.83
N THR A 704 -29.41 -29.70 47.18
CA THR A 704 -29.51 -30.94 46.38
C THR A 704 -30.76 -31.74 46.86
N PRO A 705 -31.06 -33.02 46.50
CA PRO A 705 -30.44 -33.94 45.53
C PRO A 705 -31.44 -34.75 44.64
N GLN A 706 -30.89 -35.56 43.73
CA GLN A 706 -31.33 -36.94 43.36
C GLN A 706 -30.24 -37.50 42.40
N HIS A 707 -29.57 -38.65 42.58
CA HIS A 707 -29.95 -40.01 43.01
C HIS A 707 -31.14 -40.59 42.23
N SER A 708 -31.07 -41.76 41.58
CA SER A 708 -29.99 -42.75 41.37
C SER A 708 -30.44 -43.73 40.24
N LEU A 709 -29.94 -44.94 39.95
CA LEU A 709 -29.10 -45.96 40.62
C LEU A 709 -28.70 -46.99 39.51
N THR A 710 -27.45 -47.50 39.47
CA THR A 710 -27.02 -48.87 38.97
C THR A 710 -27.52 -49.42 37.59
N THR A 711 -26.99 -50.45 36.92
CA THR A 711 -25.95 -51.52 37.09
C THR A 711 -25.76 -52.12 35.68
N SER A 712 -24.70 -52.82 35.26
CA SER A 712 -23.28 -53.01 35.66
C SER A 712 -22.63 -53.96 34.62
N PHE A 713 -21.34 -54.30 34.79
CA PHE A 713 -20.61 -55.40 34.13
C PHE A 713 -20.22 -55.24 32.64
N ILE A 714 -19.08 -55.77 32.15
CA ILE A 714 -17.73 -55.97 32.76
C ILE A 714 -16.69 -56.30 31.64
N LEU A 715 -15.45 -55.77 31.74
CA LEU A 715 -14.19 -56.17 31.03
C LEU A 715 -14.22 -56.33 29.47
N LEU A 716 -13.12 -56.64 28.74
CA LEU A 716 -11.71 -56.15 28.71
C LEU A 716 -10.97 -56.78 27.50
N GLY A 717 -9.85 -56.21 27.06
CA GLY A 717 -9.00 -56.72 25.96
C GLY A 717 -9.23 -55.93 24.66
N MET A 718 -8.25 -55.31 23.99
CA MET A 718 -6.87 -55.71 23.60
C MET A 718 -6.84 -56.88 22.59
N TYR A 719 -6.42 -56.63 21.35
CA TYR A 719 -5.01 -56.78 20.97
C TYR A 719 -4.67 -56.11 19.61
N MET A 720 -3.41 -56.19 19.19
CA MET A 720 -2.82 -55.57 17.99
C MET A 720 -2.50 -56.61 16.88
N TRP A 721 -2.06 -56.11 15.71
CA TRP A 721 -1.23 -56.83 14.70
C TRP A 721 -1.96 -57.88 13.82
N HIS A 722 -1.53 -58.21 12.58
CA HIS A 722 -0.46 -57.68 11.70
C HIS A 722 -0.80 -57.83 10.19
N CYS A 723 0.23 -57.75 9.32
CA CYS A 723 0.29 -57.95 7.84
C CYS A 723 -0.44 -59.22 7.30
N ASN A 724 -0.62 -59.46 5.98
CA ASN A 724 0.25 -59.13 4.84
C ASN A 724 -0.43 -59.17 3.44
N GLU A 725 0.34 -58.92 2.37
CA GLU A 725 -0.06 -58.99 0.94
C GLU A 725 -0.36 -60.40 0.39
N ALA A 726 -1.14 -60.47 -0.70
CA ALA A 726 -0.90 -61.37 -1.85
C ALA A 726 -1.72 -60.97 -3.11
N MET A 727 -1.15 -61.13 -4.31
CA MET A 727 -1.86 -61.06 -5.61
C MET A 727 -2.21 -62.48 -6.12
N SER A 728 -3.20 -62.62 -7.04
CA SER A 728 -2.97 -63.15 -8.42
C SER A 728 -4.23 -63.65 -9.18
N ILE A 729 -4.13 -63.61 -10.53
CA ILE A 729 -4.83 -64.45 -11.55
C ILE A 729 -6.33 -64.19 -11.83
N MET A 730 -6.90 -64.45 -13.03
CA MET A 730 -6.66 -64.03 -14.44
C MET A 730 -7.73 -64.70 -15.37
N LEU A 731 -7.81 -64.30 -16.66
CA LEU A 731 -8.59 -64.89 -17.80
C LEU A 731 -10.05 -64.35 -17.93
N VAL A 732 -10.74 -64.30 -19.10
CA VAL A 732 -10.64 -65.02 -20.40
C VAL A 732 -11.01 -64.13 -21.62
N ARG A 733 -10.22 -64.18 -22.72
CA ARG A 733 -10.45 -63.90 -24.19
C ARG A 733 -11.16 -62.59 -24.67
N LYS A 734 -10.74 -61.89 -25.76
CA LYS A 734 -10.52 -62.18 -27.22
C LYS A 734 -11.84 -62.24 -28.05
N ASP A 735 -11.93 -61.77 -29.31
CA ASP A 735 -10.98 -61.13 -30.27
C ASP A 735 -11.36 -59.62 -30.51
N ARG A 736 -11.29 -58.87 -31.63
CA ARG A 736 -10.99 -59.05 -33.09
C ARG A 736 -10.56 -57.69 -33.74
N PHE A 737 -10.12 -57.72 -35.01
CA PHE A 737 -9.65 -56.60 -35.87
C PHE A 737 -10.81 -55.80 -36.56
N ILE A 738 -10.63 -54.58 -37.12
CA ILE A 738 -10.00 -54.18 -38.41
C ILE A 738 -9.71 -52.63 -38.47
N PRO A 739 -8.77 -52.08 -39.29
CA PRO A 739 -8.31 -50.67 -39.21
C PRO A 739 -8.52 -49.77 -40.48
N SER A 740 -8.13 -48.47 -40.36
CA SER A 740 -7.73 -47.51 -41.44
C SER A 740 -8.85 -46.78 -42.26
N PRO A 741 -8.56 -45.72 -43.08
CA PRO A 741 -7.68 -44.54 -42.86
C PRO A 741 -8.15 -43.15 -43.48
N VAL A 742 -7.61 -42.04 -42.95
CA VAL A 742 -7.18 -40.77 -43.66
C VAL A 742 -8.25 -39.84 -44.33
N LEU A 743 -7.85 -38.57 -44.59
CA LEU A 743 -8.59 -37.38 -45.09
C LEU A 743 -9.50 -36.68 -44.06
N GLY A 744 -9.73 -35.36 -44.09
CA GLY A 744 -9.12 -34.29 -44.91
C GLY A 744 -9.85 -32.93 -44.76
N GLN A 745 -9.10 -31.82 -44.78
CA GLN A 745 -9.50 -30.39 -44.87
C GLN A 745 -10.99 -29.98 -44.68
N ASN A 746 -11.26 -29.20 -43.63
CA ASN A 746 -11.44 -27.73 -43.72
C ASN A 746 -11.33 -27.07 -42.34
#